data_AF-A0A971KB63-F1
#
_entry.id   AF-A0A971KB63-F1
#
_cell.length_a   1.000
_cell.length_b   1.000
_cell.length_c   1.000
_cell.angle_alpha   90.00
_cell.angle_beta   90.00
_cell.angle_gamma   90.00
#
_symmetry.space_group_name_H-M   'P 1'
#
loop_
_entity.id
_entity.type
_entity.pdbx_description
1 polymer ?
#
loop_
_entity_poly.entity_id
_entity_poly.type
_entity_poly.pdbx_seq_one_letter_code
_entity_poly.pdbx_strand_id
1 'polypeptide(L)'
;MTTVWRNVTLEMSPKPFKLITEADIRATSREVFLQWSAMLRHAEMVSVLLWTADGSEILDYSGDLADTVEWARYLGSAGTTRHKPAVRGARGSSLHGTAVQFHENPPVMTYGTLKMIVDILKEVGTQMTGLPVRVGATFDPGPEFAQSPFKYTRHPELLRPDSTGGGTFICCYATLNADNEVYAGYPQGIPQDTPLGTFLGRQSQHFLSDLGFDYIWFSNGFGFGYETWGSTGALFDGERFNPSKANTVADKIVGFWQDFRRECPEYPIETRGTNLGTGIDLASDGVPLKRIYDGGFNMTPPPNSPWAAIDGDFGLEMAGYMSHMAEVPGDHGFPFRFYLHDPWWINSPWFDRYGREPHDLFLPLSVARVTADGSIDIANRLDFLTIDNSYGEMPVQGSNEVTAHILAARLTPPDQPGPLVWVYPFNEYHALTFGAAPDLPLVYYGDWTMREAINAGFPLNTVVSTEKLLSSLAAKPRMYDGSVLCAPVPAAESPLEASLLAFAEAGGAVLLYGPTYPASQRLLDLLGLAQAQPLEGEFTLQMPTIPDQVRHGSWPATFLHRALFNAGGIAEIDASGAATTGERTRLATVGQDGAQRTVAVLVRPQGWHGGQIGWTRATNSSKYVRGRALLQSDDPAEYQLGGRWLRWVLDAMGLSFRYDKPKAGTRDALVAVHRNDNAFFFSGYMPDTTAELRMRFPQGAPLLLGYETEIEDGFSTYRMPRGWQRECRVFVEQTSGIISCTEVCSVEVDIHRRIWLRGLQDATVRAYLPAGADPVVQRIWHGDEAHDAHPFSTAQDRFGSYVLVEDVSGNLVISW
;
A
#
# COMPACT_ATOMS: atom_id res chain seq x y z
N MET A 1 18.06 16.60 5.10
CA MET A 1 16.90 16.40 4.20
C MET A 1 15.70 17.12 4.81
N THR A 2 14.89 17.81 4.01
CA THR A 2 13.69 18.50 4.52
C THR A 2 12.66 17.46 4.95
N THR A 3 12.47 17.32 6.26
CA THR A 3 11.45 16.47 6.93
C THR A 3 10.02 16.97 6.70
N VAL A 4 9.81 17.81 5.69
CA VAL A 4 8.62 18.61 5.47
C VAL A 4 7.70 17.88 4.48
N TRP A 5 6.39 17.94 4.76
CA TRP A 5 5.31 17.52 3.89
C TRP A 5 4.96 18.66 2.93
N ARG A 6 4.78 18.37 1.64
CA ARG A 6 4.30 19.38 0.68
C ARG A 6 2.88 19.83 1.02
N ASN A 7 2.06 18.91 1.52
CA ASN A 7 0.70 19.21 2.01
C ASN A 7 0.33 18.28 3.17
N VAL A 8 -0.38 18.82 4.16
CA VAL A 8 -1.11 18.04 5.16
C VAL A 8 -2.59 18.35 5.02
N THR A 9 -3.40 17.35 4.72
CA THR A 9 -4.85 17.46 4.57
C THR A 9 -5.55 16.99 5.84
N LEU A 10 -6.30 17.88 6.47
CA LEU A 10 -7.19 17.58 7.57
C LEU A 10 -8.59 17.31 6.99
N GLU A 11 -8.95 16.06 6.79
CA GLU A 11 -10.30 15.74 6.33
C GLU A 11 -11.29 15.81 7.50
N MET A 12 -12.46 16.41 7.28
CA MET A 12 -13.49 16.51 8.32
C MET A 12 -14.91 16.58 7.75
N SER A 13 -15.90 16.20 8.54
CA SER A 13 -17.30 16.52 8.25
C SER A 13 -17.68 17.91 8.79
N PRO A 14 -18.83 18.48 8.40
CA PRO A 14 -19.35 19.71 9.02
C PRO A 14 -19.88 19.52 10.46
N LYS A 15 -19.92 18.30 11.00
CA LYS A 15 -20.51 18.01 12.32
C LYS A 15 -19.90 18.79 13.49
N PRO A 16 -18.60 19.15 13.51
CA PRO A 16 -18.04 20.01 14.55
C PRO A 16 -18.67 21.42 14.63
N PHE A 17 -19.27 21.91 13.54
CA PHE A 17 -19.97 23.20 13.50
C PHE A 17 -21.41 23.09 14.05
N LYS A 18 -21.54 22.73 15.33
CA LYS A 18 -22.85 22.52 15.99
C LYS A 18 -23.69 23.80 16.10
N LEU A 19 -23.01 24.95 16.12
CA LEU A 19 -23.59 26.29 16.01
C LEU A 19 -22.97 26.99 14.81
N ILE A 20 -23.79 27.74 14.07
CA ILE A 20 -23.43 28.34 12.77
C ILE A 20 -23.32 29.86 12.81
N THR A 21 -23.12 30.45 14.00
CA THR A 21 -22.75 31.87 14.08
C THR A 21 -21.29 32.03 13.66
N GLU A 22 -20.91 33.19 13.11
CA GLU A 22 -19.52 33.45 12.70
C GLU A 22 -18.53 33.22 13.86
N ALA A 23 -18.89 33.62 15.08
CA ALA A 23 -18.05 33.47 16.26
C ALA A 23 -17.80 31.99 16.61
N ASP A 24 -18.84 31.15 16.54
CA ASP A 24 -18.74 29.71 16.80
C ASP A 24 -17.94 29.00 15.70
N ILE A 25 -18.17 29.35 14.43
CA ILE A 25 -17.42 28.80 13.30
C ILE A 25 -15.94 29.13 13.46
N ARG A 26 -15.59 30.38 13.76
CA ARG A 26 -14.20 30.79 14.04
C ARG A 26 -13.60 30.02 15.22
N ALA A 27 -14.35 29.76 16.28
CA ALA A 27 -13.87 29.00 17.43
C ALA A 27 -13.56 27.54 17.04
N THR A 28 -14.47 26.87 16.31
CA THR A 28 -14.25 25.51 15.80
C THR A 28 -13.07 25.47 14.83
N SER A 29 -12.97 26.42 13.89
CA SER A 29 -11.83 26.50 12.97
C SER A 29 -10.50 26.69 13.70
N ARG A 30 -10.45 27.45 14.81
CA ARG A 30 -9.22 27.56 15.61
C ARG A 30 -8.81 26.23 16.21
N GLU A 31 -9.77 25.45 16.70
CA GLU A 31 -9.49 24.12 17.28
C GLU A 31 -8.93 23.16 16.24
N VAL A 32 -9.49 23.15 15.02
CA VAL A 32 -8.98 22.34 13.89
C VAL A 32 -7.47 22.50 13.70
N PHE A 33 -6.97 23.74 13.67
CA PHE A 33 -5.54 24.00 13.47
C PHE A 33 -4.73 23.86 14.76
N LEU A 34 -5.30 24.16 15.93
CA LEU A 34 -4.62 24.04 17.21
C LEU A 34 -4.27 22.58 17.53
N GLN A 35 -5.24 21.68 17.39
CA GLN A 35 -5.12 20.24 17.66
C GLN A 35 -3.97 19.59 16.87
N TRP A 36 -3.71 20.08 15.66
CA TRP A 36 -2.72 19.53 14.73
C TRP A 36 -1.44 20.37 14.61
N SER A 37 -1.30 21.43 15.41
CA SER A 37 -0.17 22.38 15.34
C SER A 37 1.23 21.73 15.43
N ALA A 38 1.38 20.60 16.14
CA ALA A 38 2.62 19.84 16.17
C ALA A 38 2.98 19.24 14.80
N MET A 39 1.99 18.72 14.07
CA MET A 39 2.17 18.19 12.72
C MET A 39 2.34 19.31 11.68
N LEU A 40 1.49 20.34 11.73
CA LEU A 40 1.42 21.38 10.70
C LEU A 40 2.71 22.23 10.60
N ARG A 41 3.54 22.26 11.65
CA ARG A 41 4.88 22.90 11.60
C ARG A 41 5.85 22.21 10.65
N HIS A 42 5.54 20.98 10.23
CA HIS A 42 6.31 20.20 9.27
C HIS A 42 5.62 20.17 7.90
N ALA A 43 4.83 21.18 7.54
CA ALA A 43 4.13 21.28 6.27
C ALA A 43 4.47 22.58 5.51
N GLU A 44 4.42 22.53 4.18
CA GLU A 44 4.51 23.71 3.30
C GLU A 44 3.14 24.32 3.01
N MET A 45 2.08 23.51 3.13
CA MET A 45 0.69 23.86 2.87
C MET A 45 -0.22 23.01 3.77
N VAL A 46 -1.40 23.55 4.09
CA VAL A 46 -2.46 22.82 4.78
C VAL A 46 -3.70 22.79 3.89
N SER A 47 -4.31 21.62 3.73
CA SER A 47 -5.63 21.49 3.13
C SER A 47 -6.66 21.10 4.20
N VAL A 48 -7.90 21.53 4.04
CA VAL A 48 -9.05 20.97 4.74
C VAL A 48 -9.99 20.36 3.72
N LEU A 49 -10.22 19.05 3.79
CA LEU A 49 -11.20 18.39 2.92
C LEU A 49 -12.53 18.30 3.66
N LEU A 50 -13.58 18.94 3.14
CA LEU A 50 -14.90 18.93 3.75
C LEU A 50 -15.77 17.83 3.15
N TRP A 51 -16.02 16.78 3.94
CA TRP A 51 -17.05 15.76 3.70
C TRP A 51 -18.44 16.34 3.98
N THR A 52 -18.84 17.35 3.20
CA THR A 52 -20.12 18.06 3.40
C THR A 52 -21.29 17.12 3.20
N ALA A 53 -21.29 16.38 2.10
CA ALA A 53 -22.09 15.18 1.88
C ALA A 53 -21.31 14.20 0.97
N ASP A 54 -21.98 13.47 0.09
CA ASP A 54 -21.45 12.52 -0.88
C ASP A 54 -21.37 13.12 -2.30
N GLY A 55 -21.30 14.44 -2.42
CA GLY A 55 -21.45 15.16 -3.68
C GLY A 55 -22.91 15.52 -4.01
N SER A 56 -23.88 15.10 -3.20
CA SER A 56 -25.29 15.51 -3.37
C SER A 56 -25.49 17.01 -3.26
N GLU A 57 -24.69 17.68 -2.43
CA GLU A 57 -24.61 19.14 -2.32
C GLU A 57 -24.13 19.81 -3.62
N ILE A 58 -23.38 19.11 -4.47
CA ILE A 58 -22.94 19.60 -5.79
C ILE A 58 -24.04 19.33 -6.83
N LEU A 59 -24.61 18.13 -6.79
CA LEU A 59 -25.61 17.66 -7.75
C LEU A 59 -26.89 18.48 -7.72
N ASP A 60 -27.34 18.92 -6.53
CA ASP A 60 -28.58 19.68 -6.34
C ASP A 60 -28.36 21.20 -6.18
N TYR A 61 -27.16 21.72 -6.43
CA TYR A 61 -26.89 23.15 -6.31
C TYR A 61 -27.56 23.96 -7.44
N SER A 62 -28.45 24.88 -7.05
CA SER A 62 -29.23 25.75 -7.95
C SER A 62 -28.50 27.03 -8.38
N GLY A 63 -27.45 27.43 -7.63
CA GLY A 63 -26.80 28.74 -7.75
C GLY A 63 -27.23 29.74 -6.66
N ASP A 64 -28.27 29.45 -5.85
CA ASP A 64 -28.72 30.35 -4.79
C ASP A 64 -28.06 30.01 -3.43
N LEU A 65 -27.37 30.98 -2.84
CA LEU A 65 -26.73 30.84 -1.54
C LEU A 65 -27.74 30.75 -0.37
N ALA A 66 -29.00 31.16 -0.58
CA ALA A 66 -30.05 31.06 0.43
C ALA A 66 -30.63 29.64 0.55
N ASP A 67 -30.42 28.79 -0.45
CA ASP A 67 -30.96 27.43 -0.46
C ASP A 67 -30.33 26.58 0.65
N THR A 68 -31.14 25.71 1.24
CA THR A 68 -30.70 24.77 2.27
C THR A 68 -29.89 23.64 1.65
N VAL A 69 -28.75 23.31 2.28
CA VAL A 69 -27.89 22.19 1.90
C VAL A 69 -28.33 20.93 2.65
N GLU A 70 -28.48 19.83 1.91
CA GLU A 70 -28.51 18.50 2.51
C GLU A 70 -27.07 18.04 2.79
N TRP A 71 -26.76 17.75 4.05
CA TRP A 71 -25.38 17.52 4.50
C TRP A 71 -25.27 16.30 5.41
N ALA A 72 -24.05 15.85 5.67
CA ALA A 72 -23.68 14.63 6.38
C ALA A 72 -23.98 14.67 7.89
N ARG A 73 -25.22 14.96 8.28
CA ARG A 73 -25.69 15.03 9.68
C ARG A 73 -26.12 13.68 10.27
N TYR A 74 -25.74 12.58 9.64
CA TYR A 74 -26.22 11.24 9.99
C TYR A 74 -25.08 10.33 10.50
N LEU A 75 -25.46 9.35 11.31
CA LEU A 75 -24.69 8.17 11.68
C LEU A 75 -25.25 6.99 10.88
N GLY A 76 -24.37 6.18 10.28
CA GLY A 76 -24.74 5.09 9.39
C GLY A 76 -25.10 5.54 7.98
N SER A 77 -25.70 4.65 7.18
CA SER A 77 -26.01 4.94 5.78
C SER A 77 -27.31 5.73 5.63
N ALA A 78 -27.21 6.97 5.13
CA ALA A 78 -28.35 7.89 4.98
C ALA A 78 -28.97 7.95 3.57
N GLY A 79 -28.23 7.56 2.54
CA GLY A 79 -28.53 7.97 1.17
C GLY A 79 -29.64 7.22 0.46
N THR A 80 -29.97 5.98 0.85
CA THR A 80 -30.96 5.19 0.08
C THR A 80 -32.39 5.35 0.62
N THR A 81 -33.38 5.23 -0.27
CA THR A 81 -34.81 5.13 0.10
C THR A 81 -35.13 3.89 0.96
N ARG A 82 -34.20 2.93 1.04
CA ARG A 82 -34.31 1.73 1.88
C ARG A 82 -33.97 2.01 3.35
N HIS A 83 -33.17 3.04 3.62
CA HIS A 83 -32.74 3.39 4.97
C HIS A 83 -33.68 4.45 5.54
N LYS A 84 -34.50 4.07 6.53
CA LYS A 84 -35.36 5.01 7.23
C LYS A 84 -34.56 5.68 8.35
N PRO A 85 -34.66 7.01 8.52
CA PRO A 85 -34.18 7.67 9.73
C PRO A 85 -34.78 6.99 10.95
N ALA A 86 -33.94 6.44 11.82
CA ALA A 86 -34.36 5.82 13.07
C ALA A 86 -34.34 6.84 14.21
N VAL A 87 -35.23 6.65 15.18
CA VAL A 87 -35.26 7.49 16.38
C VAL A 87 -34.04 7.16 17.25
N ARG A 88 -33.32 8.19 17.69
CA ARG A 88 -32.17 8.08 18.60
C ARG A 88 -32.55 7.26 19.84
N GLY A 89 -31.77 6.23 20.17
CA GLY A 89 -31.98 5.38 21.34
C GLY A 89 -32.78 4.09 21.09
N ALA A 90 -33.23 3.82 19.86
CA ALA A 90 -33.80 2.53 19.50
C ALA A 90 -32.74 1.40 19.62
N ARG A 91 -32.96 0.44 20.54
CA ARG A 91 -32.06 -0.71 20.70
C ARG A 91 -32.33 -1.75 19.60
N GLY A 92 -31.27 -2.32 19.03
CA GLY A 92 -31.35 -3.43 18.08
C GLY A 92 -31.37 -3.06 16.59
N SER A 93 -31.24 -1.78 16.24
CA SER A 93 -31.09 -1.33 14.84
C SER A 93 -29.62 -1.25 14.45
N SER A 94 -29.24 -1.91 13.35
CA SER A 94 -27.90 -1.81 12.78
C SER A 94 -27.78 -0.52 11.95
N LEU A 95 -26.68 0.24 12.15
CA LEU A 95 -26.38 1.42 11.32
C LEU A 95 -26.19 1.07 9.84
N HIS A 96 -25.95 -0.20 9.51
CA HIS A 96 -25.88 -0.67 8.12
C HIS A 96 -27.25 -0.66 7.42
N GLY A 97 -28.36 -0.55 8.17
CA GLY A 97 -29.71 -0.51 7.61
C GLY A 97 -30.53 0.72 8.04
N THR A 98 -29.95 1.64 8.81
CA THR A 98 -30.64 2.82 9.35
C THR A 98 -29.69 3.99 9.49
N ALA A 99 -30.19 5.20 9.26
CA ALA A 99 -29.49 6.44 9.60
C ALA A 99 -30.06 7.07 10.88
N VAL A 100 -29.22 7.67 11.71
CA VAL A 100 -29.63 8.41 12.91
C VAL A 100 -28.99 9.78 12.88
N GLN A 101 -29.70 10.85 13.22
CA GLN A 101 -29.08 12.17 13.33
C GLN A 101 -27.98 12.14 14.41
N PHE A 102 -26.80 12.68 14.10
CA PHE A 102 -25.66 12.66 15.01
C PHE A 102 -25.91 13.50 16.30
N HIS A 103 -26.75 14.52 16.17
CA HIS A 103 -27.14 15.48 17.19
C HIS A 103 -28.67 15.59 17.25
N GLU A 104 -29.26 15.93 18.41
CA GLU A 104 -30.72 16.00 18.57
C GLU A 104 -31.36 17.10 17.73
N ASN A 105 -30.67 18.24 17.59
CA ASN A 105 -31.08 19.36 16.75
C ASN A 105 -29.87 19.78 15.89
N PRO A 106 -29.59 19.07 14.78
CA PRO A 106 -28.50 19.48 13.90
C PRO A 106 -28.86 20.83 13.26
N PRO A 107 -27.88 21.73 13.06
CA PRO A 107 -28.14 23.02 12.44
C PRO A 107 -28.65 22.87 11.00
N VAL A 108 -29.54 23.78 10.60
CA VAL A 108 -29.93 23.96 9.19
C VAL A 108 -28.84 24.79 8.52
N MET A 109 -28.17 24.22 7.52
CA MET A 109 -27.13 24.91 6.76
C MET A 109 -27.69 25.37 5.41
N THR A 110 -27.32 26.57 4.98
CA THR A 110 -27.50 27.02 3.60
C THR A 110 -26.17 26.99 2.86
N TYR A 111 -26.18 27.11 1.53
CA TYR A 111 -24.93 27.24 0.76
C TYR A 111 -24.14 28.50 1.19
N GLY A 112 -24.81 29.56 1.62
CA GLY A 112 -24.18 30.74 2.22
C GLY A 112 -23.49 30.44 3.56
N THR A 113 -24.07 29.59 4.41
CA THR A 113 -23.40 29.11 5.63
C THR A 113 -22.17 28.26 5.29
N LEU A 114 -22.28 27.37 4.30
CA LEU A 114 -21.15 26.55 3.85
C LEU A 114 -20.01 27.41 3.30
N LYS A 115 -20.34 28.42 2.48
CA LYS A 115 -19.37 29.43 2.02
C LYS A 115 -18.66 30.12 3.18
N MET A 116 -19.41 30.56 4.20
CA MET A 116 -18.83 31.19 5.39
C MET A 116 -17.87 30.25 6.13
N ILE A 117 -18.19 28.95 6.25
CA ILE A 117 -17.28 27.96 6.84
C ILE A 117 -15.99 27.84 6.03
N VAL A 118 -16.10 27.73 4.69
CA VAL A 118 -14.94 27.65 3.78
C VAL A 118 -14.03 28.87 3.94
N ASP A 119 -14.60 30.08 3.87
CA ASP A 119 -13.85 31.33 3.98
C ASP A 119 -13.15 31.46 5.35
N ILE A 120 -13.85 31.12 6.44
CA ILE A 120 -13.29 31.21 7.79
C ILE A 120 -12.20 30.17 8.05
N LEU A 121 -12.33 28.94 7.55
CA LEU A 121 -11.29 27.92 7.65
C LEU A 121 -9.98 28.41 7.02
N LYS A 122 -10.06 29.01 5.83
CA LYS A 122 -8.89 29.60 5.14
C LYS A 122 -8.29 30.75 5.93
N GLU A 123 -9.12 31.68 6.38
CA GLU A 123 -8.69 32.88 7.11
C GLU A 123 -8.00 32.50 8.43
N VAL A 124 -8.66 31.69 9.26
CA VAL A 124 -8.15 31.26 10.57
C VAL A 124 -6.93 30.38 10.41
N GLY A 125 -6.95 29.44 9.48
CA GLY A 125 -5.82 28.55 9.22
C GLY A 125 -4.57 29.31 8.78
N THR A 126 -4.73 30.26 7.87
CA THR A 126 -3.61 31.12 7.42
C THR A 126 -3.06 31.95 8.59
N GLN A 127 -3.95 32.54 9.41
CA GLN A 127 -3.54 33.33 10.58
C GLN A 127 -2.78 32.50 11.62
N MET A 128 -3.18 31.25 11.86
CA MET A 128 -2.59 30.40 12.90
C MET A 128 -1.31 29.70 12.47
N THR A 129 -1.25 29.28 11.20
CA THR A 129 -0.13 28.47 10.70
C THR A 129 0.93 29.32 9.98
N GLY A 130 0.54 30.47 9.42
CA GLY A 130 1.38 31.24 8.49
C GLY A 130 1.57 30.56 7.13
N LEU A 131 0.87 29.45 6.86
CA LEU A 131 0.97 28.67 5.63
C LEU A 131 -0.21 28.97 4.68
N PRO A 132 -0.07 28.71 3.38
CA PRO A 132 -1.21 28.64 2.46
C PRO A 132 -2.22 27.58 2.94
N VAL A 133 -3.51 27.95 2.98
CA VAL A 133 -4.60 27.03 3.34
C VAL A 133 -5.58 26.88 2.18
N ARG A 134 -5.81 25.62 1.78
CA ARG A 134 -6.84 25.24 0.78
C ARG A 134 -8.02 24.55 1.45
N VAL A 135 -9.21 24.64 0.86
CA VAL A 135 -10.39 23.88 1.26
C VAL A 135 -10.97 23.14 0.06
N GLY A 136 -11.16 21.83 0.19
CA GLY A 136 -11.64 20.95 -0.87
C GLY A 136 -13.07 20.49 -0.65
N ALA A 137 -13.80 20.29 -1.74
CA ALA A 137 -15.09 19.61 -1.77
C ALA A 137 -14.92 18.13 -2.11
N THR A 138 -15.92 17.30 -1.81
CA THR A 138 -15.89 15.85 -2.06
C THR A 138 -16.98 15.41 -3.02
N PHE A 139 -16.70 14.40 -3.84
CA PHE A 139 -17.71 13.63 -4.54
C PHE A 139 -17.51 12.14 -4.25
N ASP A 140 -18.55 11.49 -3.72
CA ASP A 140 -18.54 10.06 -3.41
C ASP A 140 -19.65 9.32 -4.18
N PRO A 141 -19.34 8.18 -4.82
CA PRO A 141 -20.33 7.43 -5.58
C PRO A 141 -21.33 6.70 -4.68
N GLY A 142 -21.02 6.46 -3.41
CA GLY A 142 -21.81 5.64 -2.49
C GLY A 142 -22.91 6.39 -1.73
N PRO A 143 -23.82 5.67 -1.05
CA PRO A 143 -25.01 6.21 -0.40
C PRO A 143 -24.80 6.63 1.07
N GLU A 144 -23.58 6.83 1.53
CA GLU A 144 -23.32 6.78 2.98
C GLU A 144 -23.73 8.06 3.71
N PHE A 145 -23.42 9.22 3.13
CA PHE A 145 -23.24 10.46 3.87
C PHE A 145 -24.53 11.25 4.12
N ALA A 146 -25.34 11.45 3.08
CA ALA A 146 -26.52 12.32 3.12
C ALA A 146 -27.66 11.76 2.27
N GLN A 147 -28.88 12.28 2.44
CA GLN A 147 -29.99 11.90 1.59
C GLN A 147 -29.81 12.50 0.19
N SER A 148 -30.07 11.70 -0.86
CA SER A 148 -29.87 12.17 -2.24
C SER A 148 -31.07 11.89 -3.14
N PRO A 149 -32.04 12.82 -3.24
CA PRO A 149 -33.13 12.71 -4.19
C PRO A 149 -32.62 12.66 -5.64
N PHE A 150 -31.52 13.35 -5.94
CA PHE A 150 -30.88 13.31 -7.26
C PHE A 150 -30.53 11.86 -7.64
N LYS A 151 -29.70 11.19 -6.83
CA LYS A 151 -29.15 9.86 -7.13
C LYS A 151 -30.22 8.76 -7.11
N TYR A 152 -31.13 8.81 -6.13
CA TYR A 152 -31.99 7.66 -5.80
C TYR A 152 -33.47 7.86 -6.17
N THR A 153 -33.86 9.01 -6.70
CA THR A 153 -35.25 9.28 -7.13
C THR A 153 -35.33 9.88 -8.53
N ARG A 154 -34.59 10.96 -8.82
CA ARG A 154 -34.62 11.61 -10.14
C ARG A 154 -33.80 10.87 -11.19
N HIS A 155 -32.58 10.46 -10.84
CA HIS A 155 -31.64 9.80 -11.76
C HIS A 155 -31.20 8.41 -11.32
N PRO A 156 -32.13 7.47 -11.05
CA PRO A 156 -31.79 6.10 -10.68
C PRO A 156 -31.07 5.36 -11.83
N GLU A 157 -31.11 5.85 -13.08
CA GLU A 157 -30.34 5.32 -14.21
C GLU A 157 -28.82 5.40 -14.02
N LEU A 158 -28.34 6.23 -13.09
CA LEU A 158 -26.92 6.32 -12.74
C LEU A 158 -26.43 5.13 -11.90
N LEU A 159 -27.36 4.41 -11.27
CA LEU A 159 -27.07 3.38 -10.29
C LEU A 159 -26.85 2.01 -10.95
N ARG A 160 -25.98 1.20 -10.33
CA ARG A 160 -25.53 -0.09 -10.88
C ARG A 160 -26.19 -1.29 -10.17
N PRO A 161 -27.27 -1.88 -10.70
CA PRO A 161 -28.04 -2.92 -9.99
C PRO A 161 -27.26 -4.19 -9.68
N ASP A 162 -26.19 -4.49 -10.43
CA ASP A 162 -25.32 -5.66 -10.33
C ASP A 162 -23.97 -5.39 -9.66
N SER A 163 -23.69 -4.17 -9.18
CA SER A 163 -22.47 -3.86 -8.42
C SER A 163 -22.56 -4.30 -6.96
N THR A 164 -21.40 -4.46 -6.34
CA THR A 164 -21.22 -4.49 -4.89
C THR A 164 -21.91 -3.25 -4.30
N GLY A 165 -22.72 -3.44 -3.25
CA GLY A 165 -23.61 -2.39 -2.72
C GLY A 165 -25.04 -2.40 -3.31
N GLY A 166 -25.35 -3.28 -4.27
CA GLY A 166 -26.71 -3.64 -4.66
C GLY A 166 -27.53 -2.52 -5.29
N GLY A 167 -26.96 -1.79 -6.27
CA GLY A 167 -27.67 -0.72 -6.95
C GLY A 167 -27.59 0.64 -6.27
N THR A 168 -26.55 0.91 -5.48
CA THR A 168 -26.46 2.15 -4.69
C THR A 168 -25.31 3.06 -5.07
N PHE A 169 -24.36 2.57 -5.88
CA PHE A 169 -23.21 3.33 -6.34
C PHE A 169 -23.42 3.89 -7.75
N ILE A 170 -22.99 5.14 -7.95
CA ILE A 170 -23.06 5.82 -9.25
C ILE A 170 -21.97 5.32 -10.20
N CYS A 171 -22.32 5.23 -11.49
CA CYS A 171 -21.37 5.02 -12.55
C CYS A 171 -20.79 6.31 -13.16
N CYS A 172 -19.46 6.48 -13.12
CA CYS A 172 -18.80 7.70 -13.63
C CYS A 172 -19.08 7.96 -15.12
N TYR A 173 -19.23 6.92 -15.94
CA TYR A 173 -19.53 7.04 -17.36
C TYR A 173 -21.02 6.79 -17.70
N ALA A 174 -21.93 6.93 -16.74
CA ALA A 174 -23.37 6.93 -17.02
C ALA A 174 -23.83 8.21 -17.73
N THR A 175 -25.03 8.14 -18.30
CA THR A 175 -25.73 9.26 -18.95
C THR A 175 -27.03 9.54 -18.21
N LEU A 176 -27.35 10.81 -18.03
CA LEU A 176 -28.54 11.31 -17.36
C LEU A 176 -29.73 11.36 -18.33
N ASN A 177 -30.91 11.00 -17.83
CA ASN A 177 -32.17 11.31 -18.49
C ASN A 177 -32.54 12.78 -18.34
N ALA A 178 -33.44 13.26 -19.20
CA ALA A 178 -33.93 14.62 -19.11
C ALA A 178 -34.76 14.86 -17.84
N ASP A 179 -34.63 16.05 -17.27
CA ASP A 179 -35.52 16.57 -16.24
C ASP A 179 -35.79 18.09 -16.42
N ASN A 180 -36.53 18.69 -15.50
CA ASN A 180 -36.87 20.12 -15.53
C ASN A 180 -36.51 20.83 -14.21
N GLU A 181 -35.64 20.26 -13.39
CA GLU A 181 -35.20 20.88 -12.14
C GLU A 181 -34.19 22.01 -12.43
N VAL A 182 -34.01 22.92 -11.48
CA VAL A 182 -33.09 24.06 -11.65
C VAL A 182 -31.74 23.74 -11.01
N TYR A 183 -30.70 23.74 -11.84
CA TYR A 183 -29.31 23.58 -11.41
C TYR A 183 -28.47 24.78 -11.85
N ALA A 184 -27.39 25.08 -11.12
CA ALA A 184 -26.51 26.21 -11.43
C ALA A 184 -25.96 26.19 -12.87
N GLY A 185 -25.52 25.02 -13.33
CA GLY A 185 -25.04 24.78 -14.69
C GLY A 185 -26.11 24.40 -15.71
N TYR A 186 -27.34 24.14 -15.25
CA TYR A 186 -28.48 23.72 -16.08
C TYR A 186 -29.78 24.39 -15.59
N PRO A 187 -29.92 25.72 -15.75
CA PRO A 187 -31.05 26.48 -15.21
C PRO A 187 -32.40 26.16 -15.87
N GLN A 188 -32.41 25.36 -16.94
CA GLN A 188 -33.60 24.92 -17.67
C GLN A 188 -33.86 23.41 -17.53
N GLY A 189 -33.17 22.71 -16.63
CA GLY A 189 -33.20 21.25 -16.54
C GLY A 189 -32.10 20.56 -17.34
N ILE A 190 -31.91 19.28 -17.05
CA ILE A 190 -30.91 18.44 -17.70
C ILE A 190 -31.46 17.96 -19.05
N PRO A 191 -30.72 18.09 -20.17
CA PRO A 191 -31.09 17.49 -21.44
C PRO A 191 -30.97 15.96 -21.42
N GLN A 192 -31.76 15.29 -22.26
CA GLN A 192 -31.68 13.83 -22.44
C GLN A 192 -30.28 13.40 -22.91
N ASP A 193 -29.81 12.26 -22.41
CA ASP A 193 -28.53 11.63 -22.74
C ASP A 193 -27.30 12.49 -22.39
N THR A 194 -27.41 13.36 -21.37
CA THR A 194 -26.27 14.17 -20.91
C THR A 194 -25.24 13.29 -20.20
N PRO A 195 -23.97 13.24 -20.63
CA PRO A 195 -22.94 12.48 -19.92
C PRO A 195 -22.75 13.02 -18.49
N LEU A 196 -22.63 12.12 -17.51
CA LEU A 196 -22.42 12.51 -16.12
C LEU A 196 -21.16 13.37 -15.94
N GLY A 197 -20.07 13.06 -16.66
CA GLY A 197 -18.86 13.88 -16.64
C GLY A 197 -19.11 15.33 -17.06
N THR A 198 -19.95 15.55 -18.07
CA THR A 198 -20.30 16.91 -18.53
C THR A 198 -21.15 17.63 -17.49
N PHE A 199 -22.20 16.98 -16.98
CA PHE A 199 -23.07 17.56 -15.95
C PHE A 199 -22.28 17.91 -14.68
N LEU A 200 -21.55 16.93 -14.14
CA LEU A 200 -20.81 17.07 -12.89
C LEU A 200 -19.67 18.07 -13.01
N GLY A 201 -18.98 18.13 -14.15
CA GLY A 201 -17.96 19.13 -14.41
C GLY A 201 -18.55 20.54 -14.35
N ARG A 202 -19.66 20.77 -15.06
CA ARG A 202 -20.31 22.08 -15.09
C ARG A 202 -20.87 22.49 -13.74
N GLN A 203 -21.56 21.58 -13.05
CA GLN A 203 -22.05 21.81 -11.69
C GLN A 203 -20.92 22.12 -10.71
N SER A 204 -19.84 21.32 -10.75
CA SER A 204 -18.66 21.55 -9.91
C SER A 204 -18.03 22.92 -10.19
N GLN A 205 -17.91 23.34 -11.45
CA GLN A 205 -17.35 24.66 -11.78
C GLN A 205 -18.13 25.80 -11.09
N HIS A 206 -19.46 25.77 -11.14
CA HIS A 206 -20.29 26.75 -10.43
C HIS A 206 -20.16 26.63 -8.91
N PHE A 207 -20.39 25.43 -8.36
CA PHE A 207 -20.37 25.17 -6.92
C PHE A 207 -19.02 25.57 -6.28
N LEU A 208 -17.90 25.16 -6.86
CA LEU A 208 -16.57 25.46 -6.34
C LEU A 208 -16.26 26.96 -6.40
N SER A 209 -16.66 27.63 -7.49
CA SER A 209 -16.44 29.08 -7.66
C SER A 209 -17.26 29.90 -6.68
N ASP A 210 -18.55 29.61 -6.57
CA ASP A 210 -19.50 30.41 -5.79
C ASP A 210 -19.23 30.26 -4.29
N LEU A 211 -18.86 29.06 -3.83
CA LEU A 211 -18.58 28.78 -2.42
C LEU A 211 -17.10 28.97 -2.04
N GLY A 212 -16.22 29.16 -3.02
CA GLY A 212 -14.80 29.44 -2.80
C GLY A 212 -13.98 28.22 -2.41
N PHE A 213 -14.33 27.02 -2.87
CA PHE A 213 -13.48 25.83 -2.75
C PHE A 213 -12.28 25.90 -3.72
N ASP A 214 -11.18 25.23 -3.38
CA ASP A 214 -9.94 25.28 -4.18
C ASP A 214 -9.67 24.01 -4.99
N TYR A 215 -10.32 22.90 -4.66
CA TYR A 215 -10.15 21.62 -5.33
C TYR A 215 -11.34 20.69 -5.05
N ILE A 216 -11.42 19.60 -5.81
CA ILE A 216 -12.41 18.55 -5.62
C ILE A 216 -11.73 17.20 -5.43
N TRP A 217 -12.25 16.39 -4.51
CA TRP A 217 -11.79 15.04 -4.23
C TRP A 217 -12.78 14.00 -4.78
N PHE A 218 -12.32 13.12 -5.66
CA PHE A 218 -13.09 11.96 -6.12
C PHE A 218 -12.79 10.73 -5.25
N SER A 219 -13.79 10.34 -4.47
CA SER A 219 -13.67 9.27 -3.48
C SER A 219 -14.12 7.91 -4.01
N ASN A 220 -13.79 6.84 -3.27
CA ASN A 220 -14.32 5.49 -3.44
C ASN A 220 -14.25 4.95 -4.88
N GLY A 221 -13.16 5.28 -5.57
CA GLY A 221 -12.85 4.88 -6.94
C GLY A 221 -13.69 5.55 -8.02
N PHE A 222 -14.45 6.60 -7.68
CA PHE A 222 -15.16 7.38 -8.69
C PHE A 222 -14.18 7.95 -9.72
N GLY A 223 -14.54 7.78 -10.99
CA GLY A 223 -13.67 8.09 -12.11
C GLY A 223 -12.78 6.93 -12.57
N PHE A 224 -12.70 5.81 -11.85
CA PHE A 224 -11.81 4.70 -12.22
C PHE A 224 -12.53 3.52 -12.89
N GLY A 225 -13.79 3.19 -12.59
CA GLY A 225 -14.43 2.05 -13.24
C GLY A 225 -15.86 1.74 -12.82
N TYR A 226 -16.42 0.63 -13.32
CA TYR A 226 -17.74 0.03 -13.02
C TYR A 226 -17.88 -0.61 -11.63
N GLU A 227 -16.81 -1.20 -11.10
CA GLU A 227 -16.80 -1.89 -9.82
C GLU A 227 -15.46 -1.62 -9.15
N THR A 228 -15.45 -0.59 -8.31
CA THR A 228 -14.21 -0.03 -7.74
C THR A 228 -13.89 -0.58 -6.35
N TRP A 229 -14.70 -1.52 -5.86
CA TRP A 229 -14.60 -2.14 -4.55
C TRP A 229 -14.47 -3.66 -4.60
N GLY A 230 -14.94 -4.28 -5.69
CA GLY A 230 -15.01 -5.73 -5.83
C GLY A 230 -13.87 -6.34 -6.63
N SER A 231 -13.57 -7.60 -6.37
CA SER A 231 -12.66 -8.45 -7.14
C SER A 231 -13.15 -8.76 -8.57
N THR A 232 -14.33 -8.26 -8.94
CA THR A 232 -15.03 -8.42 -10.22
C THR A 232 -15.23 -7.06 -10.88
N GLY A 233 -15.74 -7.03 -12.10
CA GLY A 233 -16.05 -5.79 -12.79
C GLY A 233 -16.52 -6.03 -14.22
N ALA A 234 -16.46 -5.00 -15.05
CA ALA A 234 -16.95 -5.04 -16.43
C ALA A 234 -16.28 -6.14 -17.29
N LEU A 235 -15.07 -6.56 -16.92
CA LEU A 235 -14.25 -7.56 -17.62
C LEU A 235 -14.16 -8.90 -16.88
N PHE A 236 -14.61 -9.02 -15.64
CA PHE A 236 -14.57 -10.28 -14.89
C PHE A 236 -15.80 -10.46 -14.00
N ASP A 237 -16.57 -11.54 -14.22
CA ASP A 237 -17.82 -11.81 -13.48
C ASP A 237 -17.66 -12.74 -12.26
N GLY A 238 -16.42 -13.13 -11.94
CA GLY A 238 -16.12 -14.09 -10.89
C GLY A 238 -15.93 -15.53 -11.41
N GLU A 239 -16.35 -15.81 -12.63
CA GLU A 239 -16.23 -17.11 -13.30
C GLU A 239 -15.39 -17.04 -14.57
N ARG A 240 -15.45 -15.93 -15.32
CA ARG A 240 -14.82 -15.76 -16.64
C ARG A 240 -14.38 -14.32 -16.92
N PHE A 241 -13.26 -14.19 -17.61
CA PHE A 241 -12.75 -12.93 -18.13
C PHE A 241 -13.33 -12.60 -19.52
N ASN A 242 -13.53 -11.31 -19.80
CA ASN A 242 -14.09 -10.80 -21.05
C ASN A 242 -13.26 -9.67 -21.67
N PRO A 243 -12.11 -9.99 -22.30
CA PRO A 243 -11.23 -8.98 -22.89
C PRO A 243 -11.86 -8.21 -24.06
N SER A 244 -12.88 -8.76 -24.73
CA SER A 244 -13.51 -8.10 -25.89
C SER A 244 -14.14 -6.74 -25.56
N LYS A 245 -14.45 -6.48 -24.28
CA LYS A 245 -15.02 -5.22 -23.80
C LYS A 245 -13.98 -4.19 -23.33
N ALA A 246 -12.71 -4.58 -23.19
CA ALA A 246 -11.70 -3.79 -22.49
C ALA A 246 -11.54 -2.38 -23.05
N ASN A 247 -11.31 -2.24 -24.36
CA ASN A 247 -11.14 -0.93 -25.00
C ASN A 247 -12.40 -0.06 -24.89
N THR A 248 -13.59 -0.65 -25.08
CA THR A 248 -14.86 0.08 -24.94
C THR A 248 -15.08 0.61 -23.53
N VAL A 249 -14.72 -0.17 -22.49
CA VAL A 249 -14.83 0.26 -21.09
C VAL A 249 -13.81 1.35 -20.79
N ALA A 250 -12.56 1.17 -21.22
CA ALA A 250 -11.50 2.17 -21.07
C ALA A 250 -11.86 3.52 -21.72
N ASP A 251 -12.42 3.50 -22.93
CA ASP A 251 -12.82 4.72 -23.63
C ASP A 251 -13.94 5.47 -22.90
N LYS A 252 -14.88 4.75 -22.28
CA LYS A 252 -15.92 5.35 -21.43
C LYS A 252 -15.35 6.02 -20.19
N ILE A 253 -14.41 5.33 -19.51
CA ILE A 253 -13.75 5.86 -18.31
C ILE A 253 -12.95 7.12 -18.66
N VAL A 254 -12.13 7.08 -19.72
CA VAL A 254 -11.37 8.26 -20.18
C VAL A 254 -12.31 9.37 -20.67
N GLY A 255 -13.42 9.01 -21.32
CA GLY A 255 -14.45 9.96 -21.74
C GLY A 255 -15.02 10.77 -20.57
N PHE A 256 -15.27 10.13 -19.42
CA PHE A 256 -15.67 10.85 -18.21
C PHE A 256 -14.65 11.92 -17.79
N TRP A 257 -13.36 11.57 -17.74
CA TRP A 257 -12.30 12.51 -17.37
C TRP A 257 -12.19 13.68 -18.34
N GLN A 258 -12.28 13.41 -19.64
CA GLN A 258 -12.26 14.43 -20.69
C GLN A 258 -13.47 15.37 -20.60
N ASP A 259 -14.67 14.81 -20.40
CA ASP A 259 -15.90 15.58 -20.29
C ASP A 259 -15.91 16.44 -19.02
N PHE A 260 -15.51 15.88 -17.88
CA PHE A 260 -15.39 16.64 -16.63
C PHE A 260 -14.38 17.78 -16.76
N ARG A 261 -13.18 17.49 -17.26
CA ARG A 261 -12.11 18.49 -17.38
C ARG A 261 -12.46 19.61 -18.38
N ARG A 262 -13.26 19.32 -19.42
CA ARG A 262 -13.74 20.34 -20.35
C ARG A 262 -14.66 21.37 -19.68
N GLU A 263 -15.48 20.92 -18.73
CA GLU A 263 -16.45 21.79 -18.04
C GLU A 263 -15.89 22.40 -16.74
N CYS A 264 -14.87 21.77 -16.14
CA CYS A 264 -14.17 22.23 -14.93
C CYS A 264 -12.64 22.25 -15.17
N PRO A 265 -12.12 23.22 -15.95
CA PRO A 265 -10.76 23.18 -16.49
C PRO A 265 -9.65 23.46 -15.46
N GLU A 266 -9.88 24.35 -14.49
CA GLU A 266 -8.78 24.89 -13.66
C GLU A 266 -8.61 24.16 -12.32
N TYR A 267 -9.70 23.65 -11.73
CA TYR A 267 -9.65 23.09 -10.38
C TYR A 267 -8.85 21.76 -10.33
N PRO A 268 -7.89 21.63 -9.41
CA PRO A 268 -7.21 20.35 -9.16
C PRO A 268 -8.20 19.26 -8.76
N ILE A 269 -7.94 18.03 -9.23
CA ILE A 269 -8.69 16.84 -8.81
C ILE A 269 -7.77 16.00 -7.94
N GLU A 270 -8.15 15.81 -6.69
CA GLU A 270 -7.50 14.84 -5.81
C GLU A 270 -8.34 13.55 -5.80
N THR A 271 -7.72 12.39 -5.62
CA THR A 271 -8.43 11.11 -5.79
C THR A 271 -8.10 10.13 -4.69
N ARG A 272 -9.10 9.32 -4.32
CA ARG A 272 -8.93 8.15 -3.45
C ARG A 272 -8.48 6.91 -4.21
N GLY A 273 -8.83 6.80 -5.49
CA GLY A 273 -8.65 5.58 -6.29
C GLY A 273 -9.54 4.41 -5.82
N THR A 274 -9.30 3.23 -6.39
CA THR A 274 -9.98 1.99 -6.00
C THR A 274 -9.38 1.41 -4.72
N ASN A 275 -9.99 0.35 -4.20
CA ASN A 275 -9.42 -0.42 -3.09
C ASN A 275 -8.32 -1.41 -3.51
N LEU A 276 -8.09 -1.56 -4.81
CA LEU A 276 -7.40 -2.70 -5.39
C LEU A 276 -6.05 -2.26 -5.98
N GLY A 277 -5.28 -3.21 -6.49
CA GLY A 277 -4.07 -2.91 -7.26
C GLY A 277 -4.37 -2.65 -8.73
N THR A 278 -3.44 -1.95 -9.39
CA THR A 278 -3.56 -1.54 -10.81
C THR A 278 -3.84 -2.74 -11.71
N GLY A 279 -3.21 -3.89 -11.48
CA GLY A 279 -3.43 -5.11 -12.25
C GLY A 279 -4.82 -5.71 -12.01
N ILE A 280 -5.31 -5.64 -10.78
CA ILE A 280 -6.68 -6.11 -10.47
C ILE A 280 -7.69 -5.24 -11.22
N ASP A 281 -7.57 -3.92 -11.09
CA ASP A 281 -8.44 -2.95 -11.75
C ASP A 281 -8.43 -3.07 -13.28
N LEU A 282 -7.26 -3.25 -13.88
CA LEU A 282 -7.11 -3.49 -15.32
C LEU A 282 -7.85 -4.76 -15.75
N ALA A 283 -7.65 -5.86 -15.03
CA ALA A 283 -8.15 -7.17 -15.45
C ALA A 283 -9.62 -7.41 -15.08
N SER A 284 -10.13 -6.84 -13.99
CA SER A 284 -11.52 -6.98 -13.56
C SER A 284 -12.42 -5.95 -14.21
N ASP A 285 -11.96 -4.71 -14.36
CA ASP A 285 -12.83 -3.57 -14.64
C ASP A 285 -12.34 -2.66 -15.77
N GLY A 286 -11.19 -2.96 -16.36
CA GLY A 286 -10.68 -2.27 -17.54
C GLY A 286 -10.24 -0.83 -17.27
N VAL A 287 -9.84 -0.51 -16.04
CA VAL A 287 -9.39 0.82 -15.62
C VAL A 287 -8.10 1.21 -16.35
N PRO A 288 -8.11 2.16 -17.29
CA PRO A 288 -6.93 2.47 -18.09
C PRO A 288 -6.02 3.49 -17.38
N LEU A 289 -5.46 3.12 -16.23
CA LEU A 289 -4.74 4.04 -15.33
C LEU A 289 -3.66 4.85 -16.05
N LYS A 290 -2.90 4.24 -16.97
CA LYS A 290 -1.92 4.94 -17.80
C LYS A 290 -2.53 6.07 -18.62
N ARG A 291 -3.68 5.82 -19.28
CA ARG A 291 -4.38 6.86 -20.07
C ARG A 291 -4.95 7.96 -19.18
N ILE A 292 -5.30 7.64 -17.94
CA ILE A 292 -5.73 8.63 -16.94
C ILE A 292 -4.54 9.50 -16.53
N TYR A 293 -3.40 8.91 -16.18
CA TYR A 293 -2.20 9.64 -15.76
C TYR A 293 -1.61 10.50 -16.87
N ASP A 294 -1.57 9.98 -18.10
CA ASP A 294 -1.07 10.71 -19.27
C ASP A 294 -2.09 11.75 -19.80
N GLY A 295 -3.33 11.73 -19.30
CA GLY A 295 -4.45 12.50 -19.85
C GLY A 295 -4.42 14.00 -19.53
N GLY A 296 -3.48 14.46 -18.69
CA GLY A 296 -3.35 15.87 -18.34
C GLY A 296 -4.53 16.40 -17.52
N PHE A 297 -5.18 15.55 -16.74
CA PHE A 297 -6.40 15.90 -15.99
C PHE A 297 -6.15 16.68 -14.70
N ASN A 298 -4.97 17.31 -14.51
CA ASN A 298 -4.57 18.03 -13.29
C ASN A 298 -4.96 17.28 -12.02
N MET A 299 -4.56 16.00 -11.96
CA MET A 299 -4.98 15.08 -10.91
C MET A 299 -3.80 14.53 -10.11
N THR A 300 -4.01 14.25 -8.83
CA THR A 300 -3.01 13.56 -7.99
C THR A 300 -3.27 12.06 -7.95
N PRO A 301 -2.23 11.22 -7.99
CA PRO A 301 -2.43 9.77 -7.92
C PRO A 301 -3.13 9.37 -6.61
N PRO A 302 -3.85 8.24 -6.60
CA PRO A 302 -4.47 7.70 -5.38
C PRO A 302 -3.47 7.48 -4.23
N PRO A 303 -3.87 7.70 -2.96
CA PRO A 303 -3.09 7.26 -1.80
C PRO A 303 -3.16 5.73 -1.62
N ASN A 304 -2.50 5.22 -0.59
CA ASN A 304 -2.82 3.91 -0.05
C ASN A 304 -4.31 3.82 0.30
N SER A 305 -4.91 2.63 0.14
CA SER A 305 -6.26 2.39 0.63
C SER A 305 -6.18 1.96 2.10
N PRO A 306 -6.64 2.77 3.07
CA PRO A 306 -6.58 2.38 4.48
C PRO A 306 -7.67 1.35 4.85
N TRP A 307 -8.10 0.55 3.87
CA TRP A 307 -9.14 -0.47 4.05
C TRP A 307 -8.69 -1.61 4.97
N ALA A 308 -7.38 -1.78 5.15
CA ALA A 308 -6.79 -2.71 6.12
C ALA A 308 -7.27 -2.48 7.56
N ALA A 309 -7.74 -1.27 7.91
CA ALA A 309 -8.47 -1.01 9.15
C ALA A 309 -9.68 -1.94 9.34
N ILE A 310 -10.35 -2.28 8.24
CA ILE A 310 -11.64 -2.96 8.22
C ILE A 310 -11.47 -4.47 8.11
N ASP A 311 -10.56 -4.95 7.26
CA ASP A 311 -10.39 -6.37 6.95
C ASP A 311 -9.07 -6.98 7.43
N GLY A 312 -8.11 -6.14 7.86
CA GLY A 312 -6.76 -6.55 8.25
C GLY A 312 -5.89 -7.01 7.09
N ASP A 313 -6.20 -6.64 5.84
CA ASP A 313 -5.49 -7.00 4.62
C ASP A 313 -4.47 -5.92 4.19
N PHE A 314 -3.41 -5.79 4.99
CA PHE A 314 -2.31 -4.86 4.70
C PHE A 314 -1.54 -5.24 3.42
N GLY A 315 -1.57 -6.51 3.00
CA GLY A 315 -0.98 -6.91 1.72
C GLY A 315 -1.69 -6.28 0.52
N LEU A 316 -3.02 -6.15 0.57
CA LEU A 316 -3.79 -5.47 -0.47
C LEU A 316 -3.48 -3.97 -0.49
N GLU A 317 -3.43 -3.34 0.69
CA GLU A 317 -3.06 -1.93 0.84
C GLU A 317 -1.66 -1.66 0.26
N MET A 318 -0.65 -2.43 0.68
CA MET A 318 0.75 -2.23 0.27
C MET A 318 0.95 -2.51 -1.22
N ALA A 319 0.43 -3.63 -1.74
CA ALA A 319 0.53 -3.96 -3.15
C ALA A 319 -0.23 -2.95 -4.03
N GLY A 320 -1.44 -2.57 -3.60
CA GLY A 320 -2.25 -1.55 -4.27
C GLY A 320 -1.52 -0.21 -4.34
N TYR A 321 -1.01 0.25 -3.20
CA TYR A 321 -0.26 1.50 -3.10
C TYR A 321 0.98 1.53 -3.99
N MET A 322 1.81 0.47 -3.95
CA MET A 322 3.00 0.35 -4.80
C MET A 322 2.64 0.28 -6.29
N SER A 323 1.59 -0.45 -6.67
CA SER A 323 1.18 -0.56 -8.07
C SER A 323 0.66 0.78 -8.64
N HIS A 324 -0.16 1.51 -7.87
CA HIS A 324 -0.70 2.81 -8.27
C HIS A 324 0.39 3.87 -8.44
N MET A 325 1.43 3.82 -7.60
CA MET A 325 2.51 4.79 -7.63
C MET A 325 3.66 4.38 -8.53
N ALA A 326 3.69 3.16 -9.10
CA ALA A 326 4.80 2.68 -9.93
C ALA A 326 5.11 3.66 -11.09
N GLU A 327 4.06 4.27 -11.62
CA GLU A 327 4.10 5.53 -12.37
C GLU A 327 3.22 6.57 -11.65
N VAL A 328 3.49 7.85 -11.85
CA VAL A 328 2.68 8.94 -11.26
C VAL A 328 2.37 10.00 -12.31
N PRO A 329 1.22 10.70 -12.21
CA PRO A 329 0.89 11.80 -13.09
C PRO A 329 1.69 13.06 -12.71
N GLY A 330 2.53 13.53 -13.62
CA GLY A 330 3.37 14.72 -13.42
C GLY A 330 4.34 14.60 -12.24
N ASP A 331 4.77 15.75 -11.69
CA ASP A 331 5.82 15.83 -10.66
C ASP A 331 5.26 16.07 -9.24
N HIS A 332 3.98 15.77 -9.01
CA HIS A 332 3.28 16.08 -7.77
C HIS A 332 3.72 15.22 -6.57
N GLY A 333 4.42 14.11 -6.81
CA GLY A 333 4.66 13.03 -5.85
C GLY A 333 3.40 12.21 -5.59
N PHE A 334 3.37 11.45 -4.50
CA PHE A 334 2.23 10.61 -4.14
C PHE A 334 1.82 10.80 -2.66
N PRO A 335 0.50 10.71 -2.35
CA PRO A 335 -0.03 10.90 -1.01
C PRO A 335 -0.04 9.60 -0.17
N PHE A 336 0.04 9.76 1.15
CA PHE A 336 -0.30 8.75 2.13
C PHE A 336 -1.53 9.21 2.92
N ARG A 337 -2.50 8.32 3.12
CA ARG A 337 -3.76 8.58 3.83
C ARG A 337 -3.88 7.68 5.04
N PHE A 338 -4.07 8.27 6.21
CA PHE A 338 -4.19 7.58 7.49
C PHE A 338 -5.63 7.65 8.01
N TYR A 339 -6.17 6.49 8.38
CA TYR A 339 -7.55 6.37 8.86
C TYR A 339 -7.62 6.48 10.39
N LEU A 340 -7.74 7.70 10.88
CA LEU A 340 -7.81 8.02 12.30
C LEU A 340 -9.23 7.85 12.88
N HIS A 341 -10.21 8.51 12.26
CA HIS A 341 -11.62 8.53 12.69
C HIS A 341 -12.57 8.32 11.52
N ASP A 342 -13.71 7.68 11.78
CA ASP A 342 -14.80 7.58 10.82
C ASP A 342 -15.90 8.58 11.20
N PRO A 343 -16.17 9.60 10.38
CA PRO A 343 -17.14 10.63 10.73
C PRO A 343 -18.57 10.22 10.38
N TRP A 344 -18.86 9.01 9.86
CA TRP A 344 -20.23 8.56 9.59
C TRP A 344 -20.58 7.19 10.20
N TRP A 345 -19.67 6.22 10.24
CA TRP A 345 -19.83 5.01 11.06
C TRP A 345 -19.27 5.24 12.45
N ILE A 346 -19.96 4.74 13.50
CA ILE A 346 -19.47 4.82 14.89
C ILE A 346 -18.24 3.94 15.03
N ASN A 347 -17.09 4.53 14.74
CA ASN A 347 -15.80 3.87 14.58
C ASN A 347 -14.68 4.93 14.65
N SER A 348 -13.55 4.58 15.25
CA SER A 348 -12.34 5.38 15.26
C SER A 348 -11.15 4.45 15.14
N PRO A 349 -10.72 4.11 13.91
CA PRO A 349 -9.84 2.96 13.69
C PRO A 349 -8.57 2.97 14.53
N TRP A 350 -7.97 4.13 14.81
CA TRP A 350 -6.84 4.22 15.74
C TRP A 350 -7.12 3.61 17.12
N PHE A 351 -8.30 3.88 17.68
CA PHE A 351 -8.69 3.43 19.01
C PHE A 351 -9.28 2.02 19.03
N ASP A 352 -10.12 1.66 18.06
CA ASP A 352 -10.94 0.44 18.13
C ASP A 352 -10.54 -0.69 17.16
N ARG A 353 -9.70 -0.40 16.16
CA ARG A 353 -9.23 -1.41 15.17
C ARG A 353 -7.74 -1.65 15.25
N TYR A 354 -6.96 -0.58 15.20
CA TYR A 354 -5.50 -0.65 15.30
C TYR A 354 -5.04 -0.91 16.73
N GLY A 355 -5.91 -0.70 17.72
CA GLY A 355 -5.55 -0.90 19.12
C GLY A 355 -4.44 0.04 19.59
N ARG A 356 -4.35 1.23 18.97
CA ARG A 356 -3.32 2.26 19.23
C ARG A 356 -1.90 1.80 18.89
N GLU A 357 -1.78 0.96 17.86
CA GLU A 357 -0.52 0.41 17.37
C GLU A 357 -0.19 0.98 15.97
N PRO A 358 1.03 1.49 15.73
CA PRO A 358 1.39 2.29 14.56
C PRO A 358 1.71 1.48 13.29
N HIS A 359 1.18 0.28 13.15
CA HIS A 359 1.54 -0.62 12.04
C HIS A 359 1.03 -0.15 10.68
N ASP A 360 -0.12 0.52 10.60
CA ASP A 360 -0.61 1.14 9.35
C ASP A 360 0.13 2.45 8.99
N LEU A 361 0.98 2.95 9.89
CA LEU A 361 1.86 4.10 9.62
C LEU A 361 3.21 3.58 9.14
N PHE A 362 3.82 2.70 9.92
CA PHE A 362 5.19 2.24 9.67
C PHE A 362 5.33 1.36 8.43
N LEU A 363 4.31 0.55 8.10
CA LEU A 363 4.35 -0.25 6.87
C LEU A 363 4.24 0.64 5.62
N PRO A 364 3.18 1.46 5.42
CA PRO A 364 3.05 2.25 4.20
C PRO A 364 4.08 3.39 4.10
N LEU A 365 4.51 3.99 5.21
CA LEU A 365 5.57 5.02 5.19
C LEU A 365 6.98 4.44 4.98
N SER A 366 7.17 3.12 5.05
CA SER A 366 8.40 2.47 4.59
C SER A 366 8.49 2.35 3.06
N VAL A 367 7.40 2.64 2.34
CA VAL A 367 7.33 2.47 0.89
C VAL A 367 8.09 3.57 0.15
N ALA A 368 8.81 3.17 -0.89
CA ALA A 368 9.51 4.07 -1.79
C ALA A 368 9.32 3.68 -3.26
N ARG A 369 9.32 4.68 -4.14
CA ARG A 369 9.40 4.53 -5.59
C ARG A 369 10.77 4.93 -6.10
N VAL A 370 11.30 4.17 -7.05
CA VAL A 370 12.49 4.59 -7.82
C VAL A 370 12.10 5.35 -9.09
N THR A 371 12.70 6.51 -9.30
CA THR A 371 12.48 7.37 -10.48
C THR A 371 13.43 7.05 -11.64
N ALA A 372 13.22 7.66 -12.81
CA ALA A 372 14.01 7.40 -14.02
C ALA A 372 15.50 7.72 -13.88
N ASP A 373 15.86 8.72 -13.07
CA ASP A 373 17.24 9.11 -12.76
C ASP A 373 17.84 8.32 -11.59
N GLY A 374 17.10 7.34 -11.05
CA GLY A 374 17.49 6.53 -9.91
C GLY A 374 17.47 7.31 -8.59
N SER A 375 16.64 8.34 -8.46
CA SER A 375 16.31 8.99 -7.19
C SER A 375 15.20 8.21 -6.47
N ILE A 376 15.07 8.44 -5.16
CA ILE A 376 14.06 7.78 -4.31
C ILE A 376 12.96 8.77 -3.96
N ASP A 377 11.76 8.49 -4.47
CA ASP A 377 10.55 9.21 -4.13
C ASP A 377 9.83 8.53 -2.96
N ILE A 378 9.44 9.33 -1.98
CA ILE A 378 8.68 8.94 -0.79
C ILE A 378 7.37 9.72 -0.75
N ALA A 379 6.40 9.24 0.03
CA ALA A 379 5.14 9.96 0.25
C ALA A 379 5.44 11.40 0.71
N ASN A 380 4.82 12.39 0.07
CA ASN A 380 5.10 13.80 0.34
C ASN A 380 3.85 14.62 0.64
N ARG A 381 2.68 13.98 0.65
CA ARG A 381 1.40 14.52 1.11
C ARG A 381 0.81 13.56 2.14
N LEU A 382 0.18 14.11 3.17
CA LEU A 382 -0.39 13.35 4.28
C LEU A 382 -1.86 13.73 4.44
N ASP A 383 -2.76 12.77 4.32
CA ASP A 383 -4.20 12.96 4.47
C ASP A 383 -4.71 12.24 5.73
N PHE A 384 -5.45 12.94 6.60
CA PHE A 384 -6.07 12.36 7.79
C PHE A 384 -7.56 12.15 7.54
N LEU A 385 -7.99 10.89 7.37
CA LEU A 385 -9.40 10.50 7.34
C LEU A 385 -9.82 10.07 8.74
N THR A 386 -10.65 10.78 9.49
CA THR A 386 -10.84 12.23 9.53
C THR A 386 -10.33 12.75 10.87
N ILE A 387 -10.35 14.07 11.06
CA ILE A 387 -9.95 14.70 12.34
C ILE A 387 -11.11 14.81 13.33
N ASP A 388 -12.36 14.61 12.90
CA ASP A 388 -13.55 14.51 13.74
C ASP A 388 -14.10 13.09 13.79
N ASN A 389 -14.66 12.69 14.93
CA ASN A 389 -15.35 11.41 15.05
C ASN A 389 -16.79 11.49 14.53
N SER A 390 -17.50 10.35 14.56
CA SER A 390 -18.86 10.23 14.03
C SER A 390 -19.88 11.21 14.66
N TYR A 391 -19.59 11.72 15.85
CA TYR A 391 -20.41 12.70 16.58
C TYR A 391 -19.96 14.15 16.39
N GLY A 392 -19.00 14.41 15.48
CA GLY A 392 -18.42 15.72 15.25
C GLY A 392 -17.56 16.22 16.40
N GLU A 393 -17.04 15.33 17.23
CA GLU A 393 -16.07 15.68 18.28
C GLU A 393 -14.67 15.59 17.69
N MET A 394 -13.77 16.48 18.11
CA MET A 394 -12.37 16.50 17.67
C MET A 394 -11.46 16.09 18.84
N PRO A 395 -11.32 14.78 19.12
CA PRO A 395 -10.57 14.31 20.29
C PRO A 395 -9.06 14.54 20.11
N VAL A 396 -8.50 15.49 20.87
CA VAL A 396 -7.05 15.81 20.87
C VAL A 396 -6.13 14.62 21.19
N GLN A 397 -6.67 13.57 21.82
CA GLN A 397 -5.93 12.35 22.09
C GLN A 397 -5.40 11.70 20.80
N GLY A 398 -6.20 11.65 19.73
CA GLY A 398 -5.81 11.04 18.45
C GLY A 398 -4.60 11.74 17.86
N SER A 399 -4.67 13.08 17.71
CA SER A 399 -3.57 13.87 17.15
C SER A 399 -2.29 13.78 17.99
N ASN A 400 -2.39 13.80 19.32
CA ASN A 400 -1.24 13.70 20.21
C ASN A 400 -0.52 12.35 20.12
N GLU A 401 -1.26 11.24 19.98
CA GLU A 401 -0.67 9.90 19.90
C GLU A 401 -0.04 9.62 18.54
N VAL A 402 -0.73 9.95 17.43
CA VAL A 402 -0.27 9.56 16.09
C VAL A 402 0.81 10.47 15.53
N THR A 403 0.84 11.75 15.94
CA THR A 403 1.84 12.72 15.43
C THR A 403 3.26 12.24 15.69
N ALA A 404 3.55 11.70 16.88
CA ALA A 404 4.89 11.22 17.21
C ALA A 404 5.34 10.08 16.29
N HIS A 405 4.45 9.14 15.95
CA HIS A 405 4.75 8.02 15.07
C HIS A 405 5.02 8.46 13.63
N ILE A 406 4.20 9.38 13.10
CA ILE A 406 4.38 9.91 11.74
C ILE A 406 5.67 10.71 11.63
N LEU A 407 5.97 11.57 12.61
CA LEU A 407 7.21 12.34 12.62
C LEU A 407 8.44 11.42 12.76
N ALA A 408 8.36 10.36 13.58
CA ALA A 408 9.43 9.37 13.68
C ALA A 408 9.69 8.68 12.33
N ALA A 409 8.66 8.21 11.64
CA ALA A 409 8.79 7.61 10.31
C ALA A 409 9.36 8.60 9.27
N ARG A 410 9.06 9.89 9.41
CA ARG A 410 9.55 10.96 8.52
C ARG A 410 11.00 11.38 8.79
N LEU A 411 11.54 11.07 9.97
CA LEU A 411 12.96 11.33 10.29
C LEU A 411 13.89 10.29 9.65
N THR A 412 13.39 9.08 9.39
CA THR A 412 14.15 7.97 8.81
C THR A 412 13.50 7.41 7.55
N PRO A 413 13.15 8.25 6.56
CA PRO A 413 12.45 7.79 5.36
C PRO A 413 13.37 6.97 4.45
N PRO A 414 12.82 6.12 3.56
CA PRO A 414 13.63 5.47 2.54
C PRO A 414 14.47 6.47 1.71
N ASP A 415 15.77 6.21 1.54
CA ASP A 415 16.69 7.04 0.74
C ASP A 415 17.49 6.28 -0.33
N GLN A 416 17.36 4.96 -0.36
CA GLN A 416 17.90 4.05 -1.38
C GLN A 416 16.95 2.85 -1.55
N PRO A 417 17.09 2.04 -2.61
CA PRO A 417 16.29 0.82 -2.76
C PRO A 417 16.44 -0.11 -1.57
N GLY A 418 15.32 -0.68 -1.10
CA GLY A 418 15.33 -1.69 -0.05
C GLY A 418 15.98 -3.01 -0.50
N PRO A 419 16.16 -3.99 0.41
CA PRO A 419 16.71 -5.31 0.07
C PRO A 419 15.88 -6.07 -0.96
N LEU A 420 14.62 -5.68 -1.16
CA LEU A 420 13.70 -6.27 -2.11
C LEU A 420 12.99 -5.15 -2.88
N VAL A 421 13.03 -5.24 -4.20
CA VAL A 421 12.44 -4.25 -5.11
C VAL A 421 11.47 -4.96 -6.04
N TRP A 422 10.22 -4.50 -6.06
CA TRP A 422 9.22 -4.99 -7.01
C TRP A 422 9.34 -4.23 -8.32
N VAL A 423 9.71 -4.95 -9.38
CA VAL A 423 9.68 -4.47 -10.76
C VAL A 423 8.26 -4.65 -11.28
N TYR A 424 7.50 -3.56 -11.25
CA TYR A 424 6.09 -3.55 -11.65
C TYR A 424 5.95 -3.39 -13.17
N PRO A 425 5.32 -4.34 -13.87
CA PRO A 425 5.16 -4.32 -15.33
C PRO A 425 4.02 -3.38 -15.77
N PHE A 426 4.11 -2.09 -15.42
CA PHE A 426 3.02 -1.12 -15.58
C PHE A 426 2.54 -1.04 -17.04
N ASN A 427 3.46 -0.84 -17.99
CA ASN A 427 3.12 -0.69 -19.41
C ASN A 427 2.67 -2.02 -20.02
N GLU A 428 3.28 -3.13 -19.61
CA GLU A 428 3.00 -4.46 -20.12
C GLU A 428 1.64 -4.95 -19.66
N TYR A 429 1.23 -4.69 -18.41
CA TYR A 429 -0.12 -5.00 -17.95
C TYR A 429 -1.17 -4.23 -18.76
N HIS A 430 -0.95 -2.95 -19.03
CA HIS A 430 -1.84 -2.20 -19.92
C HIS A 430 -1.88 -2.80 -21.35
N ALA A 431 -0.73 -3.24 -21.88
CA ALA A 431 -0.67 -3.91 -23.18
C ALA A 431 -1.38 -5.28 -23.19
N LEU A 432 -1.28 -6.05 -22.10
CA LEU A 432 -1.98 -7.32 -21.90
C LEU A 432 -3.49 -7.13 -21.63
N THR A 433 -3.94 -5.93 -21.30
CA THR A 433 -5.37 -5.63 -21.15
C THR A 433 -5.99 -5.10 -22.45
N PHE A 434 -5.32 -4.16 -23.11
CA PHE A 434 -5.90 -3.39 -24.23
C PHE A 434 -5.33 -3.73 -25.60
N GLY A 435 -4.22 -4.47 -25.66
CA GLY A 435 -3.51 -4.83 -26.88
C GLY A 435 -4.17 -5.93 -27.71
N ALA A 436 -3.49 -6.34 -28.78
CA ALA A 436 -4.02 -7.30 -29.76
C ALA A 436 -4.13 -8.75 -29.24
N ALA A 437 -3.35 -9.11 -28.21
CA ALA A 437 -3.33 -10.43 -27.59
C ALA A 437 -3.52 -10.28 -26.07
N PRO A 438 -4.76 -10.03 -25.61
CA PRO A 438 -5.01 -9.77 -24.20
C PRO A 438 -4.89 -11.03 -23.34
N ASP A 439 -4.38 -10.86 -22.12
CA ASP A 439 -4.19 -11.90 -21.11
C ASP A 439 -4.55 -11.37 -19.72
N LEU A 440 -5.86 -11.14 -19.51
CA LEU A 440 -6.39 -10.65 -18.24
C LEU A 440 -6.06 -11.58 -17.05
N PRO A 441 -6.10 -12.93 -17.19
CA PRO A 441 -5.71 -13.83 -16.10
C PRO A 441 -4.29 -13.57 -15.56
N LEU A 442 -3.32 -13.28 -16.43
CA LEU A 442 -1.94 -12.97 -16.02
C LEU A 442 -1.86 -11.66 -15.22
N VAL A 443 -2.52 -10.62 -15.72
CA VAL A 443 -2.57 -9.30 -15.08
C VAL A 443 -3.26 -9.39 -13.71
N TYR A 444 -4.38 -10.11 -13.62
CA TYR A 444 -5.11 -10.33 -12.37
C TYR A 444 -4.29 -11.12 -11.35
N TYR A 445 -3.67 -12.21 -11.80
CA TYR A 445 -2.85 -13.09 -10.96
C TYR A 445 -1.69 -12.35 -10.28
N GLY A 446 -1.03 -11.43 -10.99
CA GLY A 446 0.19 -10.79 -10.53
C GLY A 446 0.01 -10.01 -9.22
N ASP A 447 -0.99 -9.14 -9.18
CA ASP A 447 -1.26 -8.29 -8.00
C ASP A 447 -1.85 -9.11 -6.83
N TRP A 448 -2.75 -10.06 -7.11
CA TRP A 448 -3.31 -10.93 -6.05
C TRP A 448 -2.24 -11.80 -5.39
N THR A 449 -1.30 -12.33 -6.17
CA THR A 449 -0.18 -13.11 -5.65
C THR A 449 0.75 -12.25 -4.79
N MET A 450 1.04 -11.02 -5.23
CA MET A 450 1.87 -10.10 -4.45
C MET A 450 1.20 -9.71 -3.13
N ARG A 451 -0.11 -9.43 -3.15
CA ARG A 451 -0.92 -9.22 -1.94
C ARG A 451 -0.79 -10.39 -0.95
N GLU A 452 -0.88 -11.63 -1.43
CA GLU A 452 -0.76 -12.80 -0.57
C GLU A 452 0.66 -12.96 -0.01
N ALA A 453 1.68 -12.73 -0.84
CA ALA A 453 3.08 -12.79 -0.44
C ALA A 453 3.40 -11.78 0.67
N ILE A 454 2.96 -10.52 0.54
CA ILE A 454 3.16 -9.48 1.55
C ILE A 454 2.47 -9.89 2.86
N ASN A 455 1.21 -10.35 2.81
CA ASN A 455 0.50 -10.87 3.99
C ASN A 455 1.18 -12.10 4.62
N ALA A 456 1.98 -12.83 3.84
CA ALA A 456 2.76 -13.98 4.27
C ALA A 456 4.19 -13.60 4.71
N GLY A 457 4.49 -12.31 4.88
CA GLY A 457 5.77 -11.82 5.41
C GLY A 457 6.84 -11.51 4.37
N PHE A 458 6.48 -11.40 3.09
CA PHE A 458 7.42 -11.00 2.05
C PHE A 458 7.85 -9.52 2.26
N PRO A 459 9.14 -9.23 2.49
CA PRO A 459 9.63 -7.98 3.10
C PRO A 459 9.69 -6.81 2.10
N LEU A 460 8.64 -6.60 1.32
CA LEU A 460 8.62 -5.68 0.20
C LEU A 460 8.27 -4.25 0.65
N ASN A 461 9.08 -3.28 0.23
CA ASN A 461 8.84 -1.86 0.45
C ASN A 461 9.10 -0.97 -0.78
N THR A 462 9.85 -1.45 -1.78
CA THR A 462 10.31 -0.60 -2.88
C THR A 462 9.67 -1.04 -4.20
N VAL A 463 9.20 -0.08 -4.99
CA VAL A 463 8.65 -0.33 -6.34
C VAL A 463 9.40 0.47 -7.42
N VAL A 464 9.53 -0.13 -8.59
CA VAL A 464 10.01 0.53 -9.81
C VAL A 464 9.24 -0.03 -11.01
N SER A 465 8.77 0.81 -11.93
CA SER A 465 8.18 0.28 -13.17
C SER A 465 9.27 -0.32 -14.08
N THR A 466 8.90 -1.18 -15.03
CA THR A 466 9.87 -1.67 -16.04
C THR A 466 10.61 -0.52 -16.73
N GLU A 467 9.90 0.53 -17.14
CA GLU A 467 10.50 1.67 -17.85
C GLU A 467 11.51 2.42 -16.96
N LYS A 468 11.14 2.66 -15.70
CA LYS A 468 12.02 3.34 -14.76
C LYS A 468 13.20 2.48 -14.35
N LEU A 469 13.07 1.15 -14.27
CA LEU A 469 14.18 0.23 -14.02
C LEU A 469 15.23 0.34 -15.12
N LEU A 470 14.82 0.28 -16.39
CA LEU A 470 15.74 0.39 -17.53
C LEU A 470 16.47 1.73 -17.53
N SER A 471 15.74 2.82 -17.26
CA SER A 471 16.29 4.16 -17.23
C SER A 471 17.23 4.38 -16.04
N SER A 472 16.85 3.89 -14.85
CA SER A 472 17.62 4.06 -13.63
C SER A 472 18.88 3.21 -13.63
N LEU A 473 18.85 2.00 -14.20
CA LEU A 473 20.05 1.18 -14.45
C LEU A 473 21.01 1.87 -15.43
N ALA A 474 20.49 2.52 -16.48
CA ALA A 474 21.32 3.29 -17.39
C ALA A 474 21.96 4.50 -16.69
N ALA A 475 21.22 5.18 -15.81
CA ALA A 475 21.71 6.35 -15.06
C ALA A 475 22.68 5.98 -13.92
N LYS A 476 22.40 4.90 -13.19
CA LYS A 476 23.13 4.43 -12.00
C LYS A 476 23.24 2.89 -12.00
N PRO A 477 24.19 2.30 -12.77
CA PRO A 477 24.27 0.85 -13.00
C PRO A 477 24.37 -0.04 -11.77
N ARG A 478 24.83 0.51 -10.63
CA ARG A 478 25.07 -0.22 -9.38
C ARG A 478 24.01 0.02 -8.28
N MET A 479 22.96 0.78 -8.58
CA MET A 479 22.02 1.22 -7.54
C MET A 479 21.19 0.08 -6.90
N TYR A 480 21.10 -1.07 -7.57
CA TYR A 480 20.36 -2.24 -7.11
C TYR A 480 21.27 -3.38 -6.63
N ASP A 481 22.58 -3.18 -6.51
CA ASP A 481 23.54 -4.23 -6.11
C ASP A 481 23.10 -4.93 -4.81
N GLY A 482 22.57 -4.16 -3.85
CA GLY A 482 22.09 -4.63 -2.54
C GLY A 482 20.65 -5.14 -2.52
N SER A 483 20.00 -5.27 -3.68
CA SER A 483 18.59 -5.61 -3.79
C SER A 483 18.38 -6.93 -4.55
N VAL A 484 17.32 -7.65 -4.17
CA VAL A 484 16.71 -8.66 -5.03
C VAL A 484 15.66 -7.98 -5.90
N LEU A 485 15.82 -8.05 -7.23
CA LEU A 485 14.80 -7.59 -8.17
C LEU A 485 13.73 -8.66 -8.31
N CYS A 486 12.52 -8.39 -7.82
CA CYS A 486 11.37 -9.27 -7.89
C CYS A 486 10.44 -8.85 -9.04
N ALA A 487 10.18 -9.73 -9.99
CA ALA A 487 9.38 -9.43 -11.17
C ALA A 487 8.49 -10.62 -11.55
N PRO A 488 7.32 -10.40 -12.19
CA PRO A 488 6.67 -11.49 -12.90
C PRO A 488 7.58 -12.01 -14.02
N VAL A 489 7.38 -13.26 -14.46
CA VAL A 489 8.14 -13.82 -15.58
C VAL A 489 7.99 -12.90 -16.81
N PRO A 490 9.09 -12.33 -17.34
CA PRO A 490 9.01 -11.36 -18.43
C PRO A 490 8.64 -12.05 -19.74
N ALA A 491 8.06 -11.28 -20.67
CA ALA A 491 7.83 -11.75 -22.03
C ALA A 491 9.17 -12.06 -22.72
N ALA A 492 9.17 -13.11 -23.54
CA ALA A 492 10.32 -13.59 -24.28
C ALA A 492 10.95 -12.48 -25.11
N GLU A 493 12.27 -12.35 -25.01
CA GLU A 493 13.07 -11.38 -25.78
C GLU A 493 12.70 -9.92 -25.50
N SER A 494 11.99 -9.65 -24.41
CA SER A 494 11.66 -8.29 -24.00
C SER A 494 12.90 -7.55 -23.46
N PRO A 495 12.90 -6.20 -23.50
CA PRO A 495 13.94 -5.40 -22.85
C PRO A 495 14.08 -5.71 -21.35
N LEU A 496 12.97 -6.04 -20.67
CA LEU A 496 12.98 -6.43 -19.27
C LEU A 496 13.73 -7.76 -19.07
N GLU A 497 13.45 -8.79 -19.87
CA GLU A 497 14.15 -10.07 -19.79
C GLU A 497 15.66 -9.86 -19.97
N ALA A 498 16.05 -9.12 -21.02
CA ALA A 498 17.46 -8.82 -21.28
C ALA A 498 18.12 -8.09 -20.10
N SER A 499 17.45 -7.10 -19.50
CA SER A 499 17.97 -6.33 -18.38
C SER A 499 18.09 -7.15 -17.09
N LEU A 500 17.10 -7.99 -16.77
CA LEU A 500 17.14 -8.85 -15.58
C LEU A 500 18.25 -9.91 -15.70
N LEU A 501 18.41 -10.51 -16.88
CA LEU A 501 19.48 -11.47 -17.13
C LEU A 501 20.86 -10.81 -17.08
N ALA A 502 21.03 -9.61 -17.65
CA ALA A 502 22.28 -8.87 -17.56
C ALA A 502 22.62 -8.46 -16.12
N PHE A 503 21.62 -8.05 -15.34
CA PHE A 503 21.79 -7.74 -13.92
C PHE A 503 22.24 -8.98 -13.12
N ALA A 504 21.59 -10.13 -13.33
CA ALA A 504 21.99 -11.38 -12.70
C ALA A 504 23.39 -11.83 -13.16
N GLU A 505 23.72 -11.72 -14.44
CA GLU A 505 25.05 -12.06 -14.98
C GLU A 505 26.18 -11.23 -14.37
N ALA A 506 25.88 -9.97 -14.00
CA ALA A 506 26.80 -9.08 -13.32
C ALA A 506 26.97 -9.34 -11.81
N GLY A 507 26.30 -10.36 -11.25
CA GLY A 507 26.34 -10.67 -9.80
C GLY A 507 25.06 -10.32 -9.04
N GLY A 508 24.05 -9.78 -9.71
CA GLY A 508 22.76 -9.41 -9.13
C GLY A 508 21.88 -10.62 -8.78
N ALA A 509 20.81 -10.35 -8.02
CA ALA A 509 19.84 -11.36 -7.61
C ALA A 509 18.45 -11.05 -8.17
N VAL A 510 17.86 -11.99 -8.90
CA VAL A 510 16.52 -11.85 -9.49
C VAL A 510 15.59 -12.93 -8.96
N LEU A 511 14.39 -12.53 -8.52
CA LEU A 511 13.31 -13.43 -8.14
C LEU A 511 12.15 -13.28 -9.14
N LEU A 512 11.89 -14.33 -9.91
CA LEU A 512 10.79 -14.37 -10.85
C LEU A 512 9.57 -15.09 -10.25
N TYR A 513 8.37 -14.62 -10.57
CA TYR A 513 7.14 -15.30 -10.16
C TYR A 513 6.11 -15.42 -11.29
N GLY A 514 5.28 -16.47 -11.22
CA GLY A 514 4.20 -16.69 -12.16
C GLY A 514 4.46 -17.78 -13.20
N PRO A 515 3.50 -17.96 -14.13
CA PRO A 515 3.60 -18.98 -15.17
C PRO A 515 4.74 -18.68 -16.14
N THR A 516 5.30 -19.72 -16.72
CA THR A 516 6.46 -19.61 -17.62
C THR A 516 6.13 -19.52 -19.10
N TYR A 517 4.85 -19.57 -19.51
CA TYR A 517 4.49 -19.45 -20.93
C TYR A 517 4.91 -18.13 -21.59
N PRO A 518 5.12 -17.01 -20.87
CA PRO A 518 5.71 -15.82 -21.48
C PRO A 518 7.22 -15.94 -21.71
N ALA A 519 7.93 -16.86 -21.03
CA ALA A 519 9.39 -16.90 -20.99
C ALA A 519 10.04 -17.26 -22.33
N SER A 520 11.23 -16.73 -22.60
CA SER A 520 12.06 -17.22 -23.70
C SER A 520 12.59 -18.62 -23.42
N GLN A 521 12.97 -19.34 -24.49
CA GLN A 521 13.67 -20.62 -24.34
C GLN A 521 14.98 -20.46 -23.56
N ARG A 522 15.69 -19.33 -23.72
CA ARG A 522 16.91 -19.03 -22.96
C ARG A 522 16.64 -19.02 -21.46
N LEU A 523 15.57 -18.37 -21.01
CA LEU A 523 15.21 -18.33 -19.60
C LEU A 523 14.77 -19.71 -19.08
N LEU A 524 13.98 -20.45 -19.86
CA LEU A 524 13.58 -21.82 -19.52
C LEU A 524 14.79 -22.76 -19.38
N ASP A 525 15.73 -22.72 -20.32
CA ASP A 525 16.96 -23.53 -20.30
C ASP A 525 17.83 -23.19 -19.09
N LEU A 526 17.92 -21.91 -18.74
CA LEU A 526 18.65 -21.41 -17.57
C LEU A 526 18.02 -21.92 -16.27
N LEU A 527 16.69 -21.83 -16.15
CA LEU A 527 15.91 -22.33 -15.01
C LEU A 527 15.87 -23.87 -14.95
N GLY A 528 16.10 -24.55 -16.08
CA GLY A 528 15.97 -26.01 -16.19
C GLY A 528 14.54 -26.47 -16.25
N LEU A 529 13.69 -25.70 -16.90
CA LEU A 529 12.25 -25.96 -16.97
C LEU A 529 11.85 -26.27 -18.41
N ALA A 530 10.89 -27.17 -18.55
CA ALA A 530 10.09 -27.32 -19.75
C ALA A 530 8.60 -27.25 -19.38
N GLN A 531 7.76 -27.21 -20.40
CA GLN A 531 6.31 -27.14 -20.22
C GLN A 531 5.66 -28.45 -20.64
N ALA A 532 4.84 -28.99 -19.75
CA ALA A 532 3.94 -30.11 -20.00
C ALA A 532 2.49 -29.64 -20.04
N GLN A 533 1.56 -30.57 -20.22
CA GLN A 533 0.13 -30.26 -20.08
C GLN A 533 -0.14 -29.64 -18.70
N PRO A 534 -0.81 -28.48 -18.61
CA PRO A 534 -1.08 -27.84 -17.33
C PRO A 534 -2.01 -28.70 -16.46
N LEU A 535 -1.75 -28.69 -15.15
CA LEU A 535 -2.59 -29.34 -14.14
C LEU A 535 -3.21 -28.29 -13.20
N GLU A 536 -4.38 -28.59 -12.67
CA GLU A 536 -5.06 -27.76 -11.67
C GLU A 536 -5.82 -28.62 -10.65
N GLY A 537 -6.25 -28.00 -9.55
CA GLY A 537 -6.92 -28.66 -8.44
C GLY A 537 -6.02 -28.81 -7.22
N GLU A 538 -6.25 -29.87 -6.46
CA GLU A 538 -5.51 -30.15 -5.23
C GLU A 538 -4.21 -30.90 -5.54
N PHE A 539 -3.10 -30.43 -4.96
CA PHE A 539 -1.79 -31.03 -5.11
C PHE A 539 -1.17 -31.31 -3.76
N THR A 540 -0.32 -32.33 -3.69
CA THR A 540 0.61 -32.51 -2.56
C THR A 540 1.89 -31.73 -2.83
N LEU A 541 2.28 -30.86 -1.91
CA LEU A 541 3.55 -30.12 -1.95
C LEU A 541 4.68 -31.03 -1.45
N GLN A 542 5.76 -31.14 -2.23
CA GLN A 542 7.02 -31.72 -1.78
C GLN A 542 8.09 -30.62 -1.77
N MET A 543 8.54 -30.28 -0.57
CA MET A 543 9.63 -29.35 -0.35
C MET A 543 10.59 -29.98 0.68
N PRO A 544 11.89 -30.12 0.37
CA PRO A 544 12.83 -30.82 1.25
C PRO A 544 12.92 -30.21 2.66
N THR A 545 12.74 -28.89 2.78
CA THR A 545 12.74 -28.19 4.05
C THR A 545 11.76 -27.02 3.97
N ILE A 546 10.78 -26.99 4.88
CA ILE A 546 9.89 -25.84 5.07
C ILE A 546 10.61 -24.85 5.99
N PRO A 547 10.87 -23.60 5.56
CA PRO A 547 11.57 -22.63 6.41
C PRO A 547 10.82 -22.28 7.71
N ASP A 548 9.48 -22.28 7.66
CA ASP A 548 8.63 -21.97 8.82
C ASP A 548 8.33 -23.21 9.66
N GLN A 549 8.17 -23.00 10.97
CA GLN A 549 7.89 -24.03 11.96
C GLN A 549 6.50 -23.83 12.60
N VAL A 550 5.93 -24.94 13.05
CA VAL A 550 4.71 -24.96 13.87
C VAL A 550 4.97 -25.77 15.13
N ARG A 551 4.71 -25.17 16.29
CA ARG A 551 4.95 -25.80 17.60
C ARG A 551 3.91 -26.88 17.94
N HIS A 552 2.69 -26.73 17.44
CA HIS A 552 1.60 -27.67 17.69
C HIS A 552 0.95 -28.12 16.37
N GLY A 553 0.90 -29.44 16.17
CA GLY A 553 0.37 -30.05 14.95
C GLY A 553 1.42 -30.12 13.84
N SER A 554 0.93 -30.18 12.59
CA SER A 554 1.77 -30.19 11.40
C SER A 554 1.25 -29.19 10.39
N TRP A 555 2.16 -28.75 9.52
CA TRP A 555 1.81 -28.06 8.30
C TRP A 555 0.91 -28.93 7.40
N PRO A 556 -0.13 -28.38 6.75
CA PRO A 556 -0.83 -29.10 5.69
C PRO A 556 0.15 -29.54 4.61
N ALA A 557 -0.07 -30.73 4.04
CA ALA A 557 0.76 -31.24 2.95
C ALA A 557 0.24 -30.84 1.57
N THR A 558 -1.00 -30.35 1.49
CA THR A 558 -1.68 -30.04 0.24
C THR A 558 -1.89 -28.54 0.05
N PHE A 559 -2.06 -28.11 -1.20
CA PHE A 559 -2.58 -26.79 -1.55
C PHE A 559 -3.53 -26.91 -2.74
N LEU A 560 -4.33 -25.88 -2.96
CA LEU A 560 -5.31 -25.82 -4.03
C LEU A 560 -4.92 -24.77 -5.07
N HIS A 561 -4.72 -25.22 -6.31
CA HIS A 561 -4.41 -24.36 -7.45
C HIS A 561 -5.63 -24.22 -8.35
N ARG A 562 -6.12 -22.99 -8.52
CA ARG A 562 -7.28 -22.69 -9.38
C ARG A 562 -6.81 -21.92 -10.60
N ALA A 563 -6.86 -22.52 -11.79
CA ALA A 563 -6.30 -21.90 -13.00
C ALA A 563 -6.89 -20.51 -13.28
N LEU A 564 -8.18 -20.31 -12.96
CA LEU A 564 -8.89 -19.04 -13.16
C LEU A 564 -8.20 -17.85 -12.47
N PHE A 565 -7.69 -18.05 -11.25
CA PHE A 565 -7.07 -16.99 -10.44
C PHE A 565 -5.54 -17.00 -10.52
N ASN A 566 -4.98 -17.92 -11.31
CA ASN A 566 -3.55 -18.23 -11.33
C ASN A 566 -2.92 -18.19 -12.72
N ALA A 567 -3.59 -17.57 -13.69
CA ALA A 567 -3.13 -17.47 -15.08
C ALA A 567 -2.85 -18.85 -15.71
N GLY A 568 -3.84 -19.74 -15.61
CA GLY A 568 -3.74 -21.13 -16.10
C GLY A 568 -3.24 -22.10 -15.03
N GLY A 569 -3.19 -23.39 -15.38
CA GLY A 569 -2.67 -24.44 -14.49
C GLY A 569 -1.14 -24.42 -14.34
N ILE A 570 -0.61 -25.40 -13.61
CA ILE A 570 0.83 -25.61 -13.42
C ILE A 570 1.34 -26.52 -14.55
N ALA A 571 2.18 -25.98 -15.42
CA ALA A 571 2.71 -26.67 -16.60
C ALA A 571 4.18 -27.07 -16.44
N GLU A 572 4.89 -26.45 -15.50
CA GLU A 572 6.33 -26.52 -15.38
C GLU A 572 6.80 -27.90 -14.90
N ILE A 573 7.73 -28.50 -15.65
CA ILE A 573 8.39 -29.76 -15.32
C ILE A 573 9.90 -29.57 -15.33
N ASP A 574 10.60 -30.45 -14.61
CA ASP A 574 12.05 -30.47 -14.62
C ASP A 574 12.59 -30.92 -15.99
N ALA A 575 13.46 -30.09 -16.56
CA ALA A 575 14.18 -30.32 -17.80
C ALA A 575 15.71 -30.26 -17.59
N SER A 576 16.19 -30.49 -16.36
CA SER A 576 17.61 -30.40 -16.01
C SER A 576 18.53 -31.45 -16.66
N GLY A 577 18.05 -32.24 -17.61
CA GLY A 577 18.84 -33.22 -18.36
C GLY A 577 19.88 -32.61 -19.32
N ALA A 578 19.84 -31.29 -19.54
CA ALA A 578 20.87 -30.56 -20.27
C ALA A 578 22.01 -30.12 -19.34
N ALA A 579 23.27 -30.39 -19.73
CA ALA A 579 24.45 -29.96 -18.99
C ALA A 579 24.47 -28.42 -18.91
N THR A 580 24.17 -27.88 -17.73
CA THR A 580 24.38 -26.46 -17.44
C THR A 580 25.68 -26.31 -16.66
N THR A 581 26.45 -25.29 -17.00
CA THR A 581 27.67 -24.92 -16.30
C THR A 581 27.31 -24.12 -15.04
N GLY A 582 26.62 -24.70 -14.05
CA GLY A 582 26.19 -23.97 -12.86
C GLY A 582 25.47 -24.82 -11.81
N GLU A 583 25.27 -24.27 -10.61
CA GLU A 583 24.46 -24.90 -9.57
C GLU A 583 22.97 -24.64 -9.86
N ARG A 584 22.17 -25.71 -9.86
CA ARG A 584 20.71 -25.64 -9.96
C ARG A 584 20.10 -26.43 -8.82
N THR A 585 19.26 -25.77 -8.04
CA THR A 585 18.55 -26.37 -6.92
C THR A 585 17.06 -26.33 -7.19
N ARG A 586 16.42 -27.50 -7.26
CA ARG A 586 14.97 -27.61 -7.29
C ARG A 586 14.45 -27.47 -5.86
N LEU A 587 13.80 -26.35 -5.56
CA LEU A 587 13.36 -26.01 -4.21
C LEU A 587 12.05 -26.73 -3.85
N ALA A 588 11.10 -26.78 -4.77
CA ALA A 588 9.81 -27.42 -4.51
C ALA A 588 9.19 -28.05 -5.77
N THR A 589 8.49 -29.16 -5.56
CA THR A 589 7.65 -29.83 -6.56
C THR A 589 6.26 -30.06 -6.00
N VAL A 590 5.31 -30.31 -6.89
CA VAL A 590 3.94 -30.65 -6.51
C VAL A 590 3.49 -31.87 -7.30
N GLY A 591 2.70 -32.74 -6.66
CA GLY A 591 2.22 -33.98 -7.25
C GLY A 591 0.71 -34.10 -7.22
N GLN A 592 0.13 -34.62 -8.31
CA GLN A 592 -1.28 -34.94 -8.46
C GLN A 592 -1.42 -36.15 -9.41
N ASP A 593 -2.16 -37.18 -9.00
CA ASP A 593 -2.48 -38.37 -9.82
C ASP A 593 -1.26 -39.02 -10.51
N GLY A 594 -0.12 -39.07 -9.82
CA GLY A 594 1.13 -39.64 -10.34
C GLY A 594 1.92 -38.74 -11.28
N ALA A 595 1.38 -37.58 -11.67
CA ALA A 595 2.10 -36.53 -12.37
C ALA A 595 2.79 -35.58 -11.37
N GLN A 596 3.97 -35.08 -11.74
CA GLN A 596 4.75 -34.14 -10.94
C GLN A 596 5.00 -32.85 -11.72
N ARG A 597 4.98 -31.72 -11.02
CA ARG A 597 5.34 -30.39 -11.54
C ARG A 597 6.39 -29.74 -10.66
N THR A 598 7.22 -28.90 -11.26
CA THR A 598 8.21 -28.08 -10.55
C THR A 598 7.59 -26.71 -10.28
N VAL A 599 7.64 -26.24 -9.03
CA VAL A 599 7.01 -24.95 -8.65
C VAL A 599 7.98 -23.94 -8.04
N ALA A 600 9.21 -24.35 -7.76
CA ALA A 600 10.27 -23.42 -7.38
C ALA A 600 11.66 -23.96 -7.72
N VAL A 601 12.51 -23.09 -8.27
CA VAL A 601 13.92 -23.39 -8.57
C VAL A 601 14.79 -22.20 -8.19
N LEU A 602 16.07 -22.48 -7.94
CA LEU A 602 17.12 -21.50 -7.78
C LEU A 602 18.31 -21.91 -8.62
N VAL A 603 18.87 -20.96 -9.36
CA VAL A 603 20.02 -21.18 -10.23
C VAL A 603 21.11 -20.19 -9.88
N ARG A 604 22.34 -20.69 -9.79
CA ARG A 604 23.57 -19.91 -9.66
C ARG A 604 24.50 -20.29 -10.82
N PRO A 605 24.37 -19.61 -11.97
CA PRO A 605 25.18 -19.93 -13.13
C PRO A 605 26.67 -19.70 -12.85
N GLN A 606 27.53 -20.60 -13.33
CA GLN A 606 28.98 -20.43 -13.19
C GLN A 606 29.43 -19.21 -14.00
N GLY A 607 30.35 -18.42 -13.42
CA GLY A 607 30.90 -17.23 -14.08
C GLY A 607 30.06 -15.96 -13.91
N TRP A 608 28.87 -16.03 -13.31
CA TRP A 608 27.99 -14.87 -13.10
C TRP A 608 28.31 -14.09 -11.81
N HIS A 609 29.56 -14.13 -11.35
CA HIS A 609 30.04 -13.36 -10.20
C HIS A 609 29.18 -13.46 -8.91
N GLY A 610 28.60 -14.64 -8.65
CA GLY A 610 27.71 -14.87 -7.50
C GLY A 610 26.24 -14.52 -7.75
N GLY A 611 25.90 -14.13 -8.98
CA GLY A 611 24.56 -13.85 -9.43
C GLY A 611 23.65 -15.06 -9.39
N GLN A 612 22.38 -14.80 -9.16
CA GLN A 612 21.40 -15.86 -8.92
C GLN A 612 20.02 -15.49 -9.45
N ILE A 613 19.32 -16.49 -9.95
CA ILE A 613 17.93 -16.37 -10.38
C ILE A 613 17.09 -17.42 -9.67
N GLY A 614 16.20 -16.94 -8.79
CA GLY A 614 15.11 -17.72 -8.23
C GLY A 614 13.87 -17.61 -9.11
N TRP A 615 13.10 -18.68 -9.23
CA TRP A 615 11.77 -18.64 -9.81
C TRP A 615 10.80 -19.43 -8.93
N THR A 616 9.57 -18.96 -8.82
CA THR A 616 8.45 -19.76 -8.32
C THR A 616 7.19 -19.58 -9.14
N ARG A 617 6.46 -20.67 -9.37
CA ARG A 617 5.11 -20.61 -9.96
C ARG A 617 4.17 -19.76 -9.11
N ALA A 618 4.35 -19.81 -7.78
CA ALA A 618 3.45 -19.31 -6.74
C ALA A 618 1.97 -19.71 -6.98
N THR A 619 1.10 -19.43 -6.01
CA THR A 619 -0.33 -19.62 -6.18
C THR A 619 -1.04 -18.60 -5.32
N ASN A 620 -1.97 -17.85 -5.91
CA ASN A 620 -3.00 -17.12 -5.18
C ASN A 620 -3.98 -18.16 -4.61
N SER A 621 -3.80 -18.49 -3.33
CA SER A 621 -4.59 -19.44 -2.54
C SER A 621 -5.87 -18.77 -2.06
N SER A 622 -6.67 -18.31 -3.02
CA SER A 622 -7.95 -17.64 -2.77
C SER A 622 -8.99 -18.03 -3.82
N LYS A 623 -10.26 -17.74 -3.52
CA LYS A 623 -11.39 -17.95 -4.43
C LYS A 623 -12.37 -16.79 -4.38
N TYR A 624 -13.06 -16.56 -5.47
CA TYR A 624 -14.23 -15.69 -5.47
C TYR A 624 -15.40 -16.37 -4.76
N VAL A 625 -16.11 -15.59 -3.93
CA VAL A 625 -17.35 -16.01 -3.29
C VAL A 625 -18.41 -14.97 -3.57
N ARG A 626 -19.48 -15.37 -4.26
CA ARG A 626 -20.56 -14.47 -4.65
C ARG A 626 -21.10 -13.70 -3.45
N GLY A 627 -21.20 -12.38 -3.60
CA GLY A 627 -21.67 -11.47 -2.54
C GLY A 627 -20.57 -11.00 -1.58
N ARG A 628 -19.31 -11.43 -1.77
CA ARG A 628 -18.14 -10.83 -1.14
C ARG A 628 -17.49 -9.84 -2.09
N ALA A 629 -17.00 -8.73 -1.55
CA ALA A 629 -16.23 -7.75 -2.32
C ALA A 629 -14.85 -8.33 -2.70
N LEU A 630 -14.13 -8.91 -1.74
CA LEU A 630 -12.79 -9.46 -1.95
C LEU A 630 -12.78 -10.98 -2.14
N LEU A 631 -11.68 -11.48 -2.73
CA LEU A 631 -11.39 -12.91 -2.75
C LEU A 631 -11.24 -13.45 -1.32
N GLN A 632 -11.79 -14.64 -1.08
CA GLN A 632 -11.63 -15.34 0.19
C GLN A 632 -10.42 -16.26 0.11
N SER A 633 -9.46 -16.05 1.01
CA SER A 633 -8.31 -16.96 1.14
C SER A 633 -8.72 -18.35 1.61
N ASP A 634 -7.99 -19.36 1.15
CA ASP A 634 -8.12 -20.74 1.60
C ASP A 634 -7.77 -20.86 3.09
N ASP A 635 -8.32 -21.88 3.76
CA ASP A 635 -8.05 -22.08 5.19
C ASP A 635 -6.61 -22.58 5.40
N PRO A 636 -5.73 -21.81 6.07
CA PRO A 636 -4.35 -22.22 6.33
C PRO A 636 -4.21 -23.43 7.27
N ALA A 637 -5.29 -23.87 7.92
CA ALA A 637 -5.34 -25.13 8.67
C ALA A 637 -5.57 -26.35 7.75
N GLU A 638 -6.16 -26.16 6.57
CA GLU A 638 -6.46 -27.22 5.60
C GLU A 638 -5.46 -27.25 4.45
N TYR A 639 -4.98 -26.08 4.02
CA TYR A 639 -4.14 -25.92 2.83
C TYR A 639 -2.89 -25.09 3.12
N GLN A 640 -1.80 -25.42 2.43
CA GLN A 640 -0.67 -24.50 2.27
C GLN A 640 -1.07 -23.31 1.42
N LEU A 641 -0.56 -22.14 1.80
CA LEU A 641 -0.78 -20.90 1.08
C LEU A 641 0.38 -20.66 0.11
N GLY A 642 0.08 -20.53 -1.17
CA GLY A 642 1.06 -20.42 -2.25
C GLY A 642 1.83 -19.11 -2.25
N GLY A 643 1.30 -18.05 -1.63
CA GLY A 643 2.00 -16.77 -1.48
C GLY A 643 3.30 -16.87 -0.66
N ARG A 644 3.41 -17.85 0.26
CA ARG A 644 4.63 -18.07 1.07
C ARG A 644 5.84 -18.45 0.24
N TRP A 645 5.64 -19.04 -0.93
CA TRP A 645 6.73 -19.59 -1.73
C TRP A 645 7.70 -18.50 -2.21
N LEU A 646 7.21 -17.28 -2.45
CA LEU A 646 8.06 -16.11 -2.75
C LEU A 646 9.07 -15.86 -1.62
N ARG A 647 8.63 -15.86 -0.36
CA ARG A 647 9.51 -15.70 0.80
C ARG A 647 10.44 -16.91 1.00
N TRP A 648 10.00 -18.12 0.66
CA TRP A 648 10.85 -19.31 0.78
C TRP A 648 11.93 -19.40 -0.31
N VAL A 649 11.66 -18.93 -1.53
CA VAL A 649 12.72 -18.75 -2.54
C VAL A 649 13.67 -17.64 -2.09
N LEU A 650 13.15 -16.55 -1.52
CA LEU A 650 13.97 -15.47 -0.96
C LEU A 650 14.90 -15.96 0.18
N ASP A 651 14.41 -16.86 1.04
CA ASP A 651 15.20 -17.56 2.05
C ASP A 651 16.37 -18.34 1.44
N ALA A 652 16.11 -19.12 0.37
CA ALA A 652 17.15 -19.85 -0.35
C ALA A 652 18.16 -18.95 -1.08
N MET A 653 17.77 -17.70 -1.37
CA MET A 653 18.63 -16.65 -1.94
C MET A 653 19.47 -15.90 -0.89
N GLY A 654 19.28 -16.20 0.40
CA GLY A 654 20.06 -15.68 1.52
C GLY A 654 19.41 -14.55 2.31
N LEU A 655 18.17 -14.15 1.97
CA LEU A 655 17.38 -13.17 2.72
C LEU A 655 16.25 -13.89 3.46
N SER A 656 16.51 -14.28 4.69
CA SER A 656 15.64 -15.17 5.44
C SER A 656 14.74 -14.43 6.41
N PHE A 657 13.44 -14.69 6.27
CA PHE A 657 12.40 -14.33 7.21
C PHE A 657 11.59 -15.60 7.47
N ARG A 658 11.71 -16.17 8.67
CA ARG A 658 11.07 -17.43 9.06
C ARG A 658 10.17 -17.21 10.24
N TYR A 659 9.10 -17.99 10.33
CA TYR A 659 8.15 -17.90 11.44
C TYR A 659 8.11 -19.21 12.21
N ASP A 660 8.18 -19.12 13.54
CA ASP A 660 7.77 -20.22 14.41
C ASP A 660 6.44 -19.88 15.08
N LYS A 661 5.40 -20.62 14.72
CA LYS A 661 4.01 -20.31 15.04
C LYS A 661 3.40 -21.35 15.99
N PRO A 662 2.42 -20.98 16.82
CA PRO A 662 1.68 -21.97 17.61
C PRO A 662 1.04 -23.08 16.76
N LYS A 663 0.45 -22.72 15.60
CA LYS A 663 -0.23 -23.64 14.67
C LYS A 663 -0.18 -23.09 13.25
N ALA A 664 -0.43 -23.95 12.26
CA ALA A 664 -0.41 -23.58 10.83
C ALA A 664 -1.35 -22.41 10.50
N GLY A 665 -2.54 -22.40 11.10
CA GLY A 665 -3.56 -21.35 10.92
C GLY A 665 -3.33 -20.05 11.70
N THR A 666 -2.26 -19.93 12.49
CA THR A 666 -1.85 -18.62 13.02
C THR A 666 -1.43 -17.74 11.85
N ARG A 667 -1.94 -16.50 11.79
CA ARG A 667 -1.60 -15.55 10.73
C ARG A 667 -0.11 -15.25 10.76
N ASP A 668 0.49 -15.16 9.57
CA ASP A 668 1.90 -14.78 9.42
C ASP A 668 2.06 -13.30 9.79
N ALA A 669 3.27 -12.92 10.24
CA ALA A 669 3.58 -11.51 10.46
C ALA A 669 3.89 -10.84 9.12
N LEU A 670 3.58 -9.55 9.03
CA LEU A 670 4.01 -8.73 7.92
C LEU A 670 5.25 -7.95 8.33
N VAL A 671 6.22 -7.87 7.44
CA VAL A 671 7.46 -7.14 7.64
C VAL A 671 7.75 -6.35 6.37
N ALA A 672 8.36 -5.18 6.49
CA ALA A 672 8.97 -4.44 5.40
C ALA A 672 10.37 -4.00 5.85
N VAL A 673 11.33 -3.95 4.92
CA VAL A 673 12.69 -3.49 5.22
C VAL A 673 13.07 -2.39 4.25
N HIS A 674 13.26 -1.17 4.77
CA HIS A 674 13.77 -0.05 3.99
C HIS A 674 15.17 0.35 4.44
N ARG A 675 15.80 1.24 3.66
CA ARG A 675 17.14 1.73 3.92
C ARG A 675 17.10 3.24 4.14
N ASN A 676 17.86 3.71 5.13
CA ASN A 676 18.06 5.13 5.39
C ASN A 676 19.44 5.33 6.01
N ASP A 677 20.24 6.24 5.44
CA ASP A 677 21.56 6.63 5.95
C ASP A 677 22.45 5.42 6.29
N ASN A 678 22.55 4.52 5.29
CA ASN A 678 23.26 3.25 5.35
C ASN A 678 22.74 2.24 6.41
N ALA A 679 21.68 2.53 7.17
CA ALA A 679 21.02 1.60 8.07
C ALA A 679 19.86 0.84 7.41
N PHE A 680 19.46 -0.28 8.01
CA PHE A 680 18.24 -0.99 7.68
C PHE A 680 17.17 -0.64 8.70
N PHE A 681 15.95 -0.36 8.25
CA PHE A 681 14.80 -0.12 9.11
C PHE A 681 13.77 -1.20 8.85
N PHE A 682 13.41 -1.91 9.91
CA PHE A 682 12.44 -2.99 9.88
C PHE A 682 11.13 -2.47 10.43
N SER A 683 10.07 -2.48 9.63
CA SER A 683 8.70 -2.18 10.05
C SER A 683 7.89 -3.48 10.08
N GLY A 684 7.00 -3.68 11.06
CA GLY A 684 6.23 -4.90 11.12
C GLY A 684 4.87 -4.80 11.80
N TYR A 685 3.99 -5.74 11.40
CA TYR A 685 2.70 -6.03 12.01
C TYR A 685 2.67 -7.50 12.45
N MET A 686 2.42 -7.74 13.73
CA MET A 686 2.23 -9.07 14.32
C MET A 686 0.72 -9.26 14.63
N PRO A 687 -0.08 -9.87 13.73
CA PRO A 687 -1.50 -10.12 14.01
C PRO A 687 -1.71 -10.96 15.28
N ASP A 688 -0.80 -11.92 15.50
CA ASP A 688 -0.70 -12.76 16.68
C ASP A 688 0.71 -12.62 17.27
N THR A 689 0.81 -11.99 18.44
CA THR A 689 2.09 -11.70 19.12
C THR A 689 2.72 -12.94 19.78
N THR A 690 2.09 -14.12 19.67
CA THR A 690 2.69 -15.39 20.09
C THR A 690 3.56 -16.03 19.01
N ALA A 691 3.49 -15.54 17.76
CA ALA A 691 4.39 -15.95 16.70
C ALA A 691 5.79 -15.35 16.90
N GLU A 692 6.81 -16.10 16.48
CA GLU A 692 8.21 -15.72 16.59
C GLU A 692 8.79 -15.49 15.20
N LEU A 693 9.53 -14.40 15.04
CA LEU A 693 10.19 -14.00 13.81
C LEU A 693 11.68 -14.33 13.91
N ARG A 694 12.18 -15.14 12.97
CA ARG A 694 13.59 -15.48 12.83
C ARG A 694 14.15 -14.87 11.56
N MET A 695 15.25 -14.14 11.67
CA MET A 695 15.85 -13.41 10.55
C MET A 695 17.31 -13.75 10.37
N ARG A 696 17.75 -13.84 9.11
CA ARG A 696 19.16 -13.97 8.75
C ARG A 696 19.41 -13.34 7.38
N PHE A 697 20.51 -12.62 7.29
CA PHE A 697 20.93 -11.92 6.09
C PHE A 697 22.33 -12.40 5.68
N PRO A 698 22.80 -12.09 4.45
CA PRO A 698 24.16 -12.41 4.02
C PRO A 698 25.26 -11.81 4.92
N GLN A 699 24.94 -10.72 5.62
CA GLN A 699 25.81 -10.06 6.60
C GLN A 699 25.90 -10.77 7.96
N GLY A 700 24.95 -11.66 8.25
CA GLY A 700 24.72 -12.24 9.59
C GLY A 700 23.29 -12.05 10.10
N ALA A 701 23.09 -12.32 11.38
CA ALA A 701 21.84 -12.07 12.10
C ALA A 701 21.66 -10.55 12.32
N PRO A 702 20.57 -9.93 11.86
CA PRO A 702 20.29 -8.50 12.12
C PRO A 702 19.98 -8.25 13.59
N LEU A 703 20.60 -7.23 14.19
CA LEU A 703 20.31 -6.81 15.55
C LEU A 703 19.44 -5.54 15.58
N LEU A 704 18.17 -5.71 15.96
CA LEU A 704 17.23 -4.60 16.12
C LEU A 704 17.60 -3.75 17.34
N LEU A 705 17.83 -2.45 17.12
CA LEU A 705 18.23 -1.51 18.16
C LEU A 705 17.17 -1.43 19.28
N GLY A 706 17.60 -1.51 20.52
CA GLY A 706 16.74 -1.46 21.71
C GLY A 706 16.15 -2.81 22.12
N TYR A 707 16.63 -3.92 21.56
CA TYR A 707 16.18 -5.27 21.91
C TYR A 707 17.33 -6.23 22.17
N GLU A 708 17.01 -7.26 22.95
CA GLU A 708 17.73 -8.52 23.04
C GLU A 708 17.20 -9.51 21.99
N THR A 709 18.07 -10.41 21.55
CA THR A 709 17.71 -11.53 20.68
C THR A 709 18.46 -12.78 21.09
N GLU A 710 17.80 -13.92 20.97
CA GLU A 710 18.48 -15.22 20.96
C GLU A 710 18.96 -15.50 19.54
N ILE A 711 20.23 -15.86 19.42
CA ILE A 711 20.83 -16.36 18.21
C ILE A 711 20.65 -17.88 18.19
N GLU A 712 20.01 -18.38 17.14
CA GLU A 712 19.79 -19.82 16.94
C GLU A 712 20.15 -20.21 15.51
N ASP A 713 21.17 -21.04 15.35
CA ASP A 713 21.73 -21.42 14.04
C ASP A 713 22.09 -20.20 13.18
N GLY A 714 22.59 -19.13 13.83
CA GLY A 714 22.92 -17.85 13.19
C GLY A 714 21.74 -16.99 12.76
N PHE A 715 20.52 -17.28 13.24
CA PHE A 715 19.36 -16.41 13.08
C PHE A 715 19.14 -15.58 14.33
N SER A 716 18.79 -14.29 14.19
CA SER A 716 18.20 -13.52 15.28
C SER A 716 16.73 -13.92 15.44
N THR A 717 16.30 -14.18 16.67
CA THR A 717 14.94 -14.59 17.03
C THR A 717 14.25 -13.52 17.87
N TYR A 718 13.03 -13.11 17.46
CA TYR A 718 12.26 -12.06 18.12
C TYR A 718 10.78 -12.39 18.29
N ARG A 719 10.21 -11.99 19.43
CA ARG A 719 8.76 -11.86 19.65
C ARG A 719 8.41 -10.40 19.76
N MET A 720 7.83 -9.87 18.69
CA MET A 720 7.62 -8.42 18.53
C MET A 720 6.23 -8.00 19.04
N PRO A 721 6.07 -6.73 19.47
CA PRO A 721 4.75 -6.17 19.73
C PRO A 721 3.92 -6.11 18.45
N ARG A 722 2.62 -5.76 18.58
CA ARG A 722 1.68 -5.77 17.45
C ARG A 722 2.12 -4.86 16.32
N GLY A 723 2.50 -3.61 16.59
CA GLY A 723 3.09 -2.71 15.61
C GLY A 723 4.47 -2.23 16.04
N TRP A 724 5.44 -2.22 15.12
CA TRP A 724 6.81 -1.80 15.45
C TRP A 724 7.59 -1.28 14.24
N GLN A 725 8.60 -0.46 14.54
CA GLN A 725 9.66 -0.08 13.62
C GLN A 725 10.98 0.00 14.38
N ARG A 726 12.06 -0.59 13.85
CA ARG A 726 13.39 -0.56 14.48
C ARG A 726 14.52 -0.38 13.48
N GLU A 727 15.48 0.45 13.87
CA GLU A 727 16.77 0.59 13.19
C GLU A 727 17.63 -0.65 13.44
N CYS A 728 18.37 -1.05 12.42
CA CYS A 728 19.37 -2.09 12.45
C CYS A 728 20.60 -1.59 11.67
N ARG A 729 21.67 -1.30 12.42
CA ARG A 729 22.99 -1.00 11.86
C ARG A 729 23.95 -2.17 11.98
N VAL A 730 23.67 -3.13 12.86
CA VAL A 730 24.62 -4.18 13.23
C VAL A 730 24.10 -5.53 12.81
N PHE A 731 24.95 -6.29 12.13
CA PHE A 731 24.76 -7.71 11.84
C PHE A 731 25.85 -8.51 12.51
N VAL A 732 25.49 -9.69 13.03
CA VAL A 732 26.42 -10.57 13.72
C VAL A 732 26.41 -11.97 13.12
N GLU A 733 27.59 -12.48 12.78
CA GLU A 733 27.79 -13.90 12.53
C GLU A 733 28.29 -14.55 13.83
N GLN A 734 27.42 -15.36 14.41
CA GLN A 734 27.63 -16.17 15.61
C GLN A 734 26.65 -17.34 15.54
N THR A 735 26.99 -18.50 16.06
CA THR A 735 26.14 -19.70 15.94
C THR A 735 24.96 -19.69 16.91
N SER A 736 25.21 -19.34 18.17
CA SER A 736 24.19 -19.31 19.22
C SER A 736 24.52 -18.34 20.35
N GLY A 737 23.55 -17.99 21.21
CA GLY A 737 23.75 -17.14 22.39
C GLY A 737 22.75 -15.99 22.45
N ILE A 738 22.77 -15.21 23.54
CA ILE A 738 21.87 -14.06 23.70
C ILE A 738 22.68 -12.78 23.49
N ILE A 739 22.23 -11.93 22.56
CA ILE A 739 22.87 -10.65 22.25
C ILE A 739 21.90 -9.51 22.55
N SER A 740 22.39 -8.47 23.23
CA SER A 740 21.67 -7.18 23.40
C SER A 740 22.30 -6.13 22.49
N CYS A 741 21.46 -5.32 21.83
CA CYS A 741 21.87 -4.17 21.01
C CYS A 741 21.13 -2.93 21.48
N THR A 742 21.85 -1.96 22.07
CA THR A 742 21.23 -0.77 22.69
C THR A 742 21.95 0.50 22.31
N GLU A 743 21.19 1.61 22.19
CA GLU A 743 21.77 2.95 22.10
C GLU A 743 22.15 3.40 23.52
N VAL A 744 23.30 4.03 23.67
CA VAL A 744 23.75 4.63 24.94
C VAL A 744 24.14 6.09 24.75
N CYS A 745 24.11 6.84 25.85
CA CYS A 745 24.56 8.22 25.85
C CYS A 745 26.04 8.29 25.42
N SER A 746 26.36 9.22 24.52
CA SER A 746 27.72 9.41 24.01
C SER A 746 28.73 9.72 25.13
N VAL A 747 28.38 10.64 26.05
CA VAL A 747 29.23 11.18 27.13
C VAL A 747 30.65 11.62 26.71
N GLU A 748 30.90 11.76 25.40
CA GLU A 748 32.17 12.18 24.81
C GLU A 748 31.92 13.33 23.81
N VAL A 749 32.82 14.30 23.77
CA VAL A 749 32.75 15.40 22.81
C VAL A 749 33.00 14.83 21.41
N ASP A 750 32.26 15.33 20.41
CA ASP A 750 32.35 14.94 18.99
C ASP A 750 31.89 13.51 18.65
N ILE A 751 31.47 12.70 19.62
CA ILE A 751 30.73 11.46 19.39
C ILE A 751 29.23 11.75 19.41
N HIS A 752 28.53 11.48 18.31
CA HIS A 752 27.11 11.75 18.15
C HIS A 752 26.23 10.61 18.63
N ARG A 753 26.61 9.37 18.32
CA ARG A 753 25.85 8.16 18.63
C ARG A 753 26.75 7.03 19.09
N ARG A 754 26.18 6.12 19.89
CA ARG A 754 26.91 4.98 20.45
C ARG A 754 25.99 3.78 20.57
N ILE A 755 26.38 2.69 19.92
CA ILE A 755 25.71 1.39 20.01
C ILE A 755 26.54 0.46 20.90
N TRP A 756 25.89 -0.11 21.91
CA TRP A 756 26.48 -1.09 22.81
C TRP A 756 25.91 -2.49 22.52
N LEU A 757 26.81 -3.39 22.13
CA LEU A 757 26.57 -4.81 21.96
C LEU A 757 27.07 -5.58 23.18
N ARG A 758 26.25 -6.51 23.68
CA ARG A 758 26.60 -7.39 24.82
C ARG A 758 26.28 -8.83 24.50
N GLY A 759 27.10 -9.75 25.01
CA GLY A 759 26.87 -11.20 24.86
C GLY A 759 27.46 -11.82 23.58
N LEU A 760 28.40 -11.13 22.93
CA LEU A 760 29.11 -11.65 21.76
C LEU A 760 29.96 -12.87 22.14
N GLN A 761 30.01 -13.88 21.28
CA GLN A 761 30.76 -15.13 21.45
C GLN A 761 31.41 -15.49 20.11
N ASP A 762 32.72 -15.25 20.03
CA ASP A 762 33.56 -15.49 18.84
C ASP A 762 32.89 -14.95 17.56
N ALA A 763 32.35 -13.74 17.69
CA ALA A 763 31.47 -13.12 16.74
C ALA A 763 32.25 -12.35 15.67
N THR A 764 31.72 -12.36 14.43
CA THR A 764 32.03 -11.35 13.42
C THR A 764 30.93 -10.31 13.38
N VAL A 765 31.28 -9.04 13.59
CA VAL A 765 30.35 -7.92 13.67
C VAL A 765 30.53 -7.02 12.43
N ARG A 766 29.42 -6.74 11.73
CA ARG A 766 29.36 -5.77 10.63
C ARG A 766 28.45 -4.62 11.01
N ALA A 767 28.99 -3.41 11.10
CA ALA A 767 28.23 -2.21 11.46
C ALA A 767 28.17 -1.19 10.32
N TYR A 768 26.96 -0.92 9.82
CA TYR A 768 26.69 0.03 8.74
C TYR A 768 26.40 1.42 9.32
N LEU A 769 27.46 2.20 9.44
CA LEU A 769 27.41 3.57 9.98
C LEU A 769 27.06 4.59 8.88
N PRO A 770 26.59 5.79 9.23
CA PRO A 770 26.34 6.86 8.28
C PRO A 770 27.53 7.13 7.35
N ALA A 771 27.25 7.58 6.14
CA ALA A 771 28.32 7.93 5.20
C ALA A 771 29.19 9.07 5.77
N GLY A 772 30.51 8.86 5.81
CA GLY A 772 31.46 9.83 6.36
C GLY A 772 31.62 9.81 7.88
N ALA A 773 31.02 8.84 8.58
CA ALA A 773 31.28 8.59 9.99
C ALA A 773 32.77 8.30 10.29
N ASP A 774 33.28 8.78 11.43
CA ASP A 774 34.61 8.45 11.96
C ASP A 774 34.46 7.43 13.11
N PRO A 775 34.51 6.12 12.82
CA PRO A 775 34.18 5.09 13.80
C PRO A 775 35.21 4.98 14.93
N VAL A 776 34.69 4.94 16.15
CA VAL A 776 35.44 4.54 17.35
C VAL A 776 34.90 3.21 17.86
N VAL A 777 35.74 2.17 17.82
CA VAL A 777 35.39 0.82 18.30
C VAL A 777 36.15 0.51 19.58
N GLN A 778 35.42 0.18 20.64
CA GLN A 778 35.97 -0.06 21.97
C GLN A 778 35.45 -1.37 22.55
N ARG A 779 36.33 -2.09 23.24
CA ARG A 779 35.94 -3.24 24.08
C ARG A 779 35.75 -2.74 25.51
N ILE A 780 34.64 -3.14 26.13
CA ILE A 780 34.35 -2.81 27.54
C ILE A 780 34.55 -4.04 28.40
N TRP A 781 35.51 -3.95 29.33
CA TRP A 781 35.73 -4.93 30.38
C TRP A 781 34.97 -4.48 31.64
N HIS A 782 34.31 -5.43 32.32
CA HIS A 782 33.51 -5.26 33.55
C HIS A 782 33.65 -3.91 34.31
N GLY A 783 32.58 -3.11 34.36
CA GLY A 783 32.48 -1.91 35.19
C GLY A 783 32.95 -0.62 34.51
N ASP A 784 32.12 -0.09 33.63
CA ASP A 784 31.91 1.30 33.14
C ASP A 784 33.03 2.37 33.03
N GLU A 785 34.33 2.07 33.18
CA GLU A 785 35.36 3.12 33.03
C GLU A 785 36.59 2.75 32.17
N ALA A 786 36.79 1.48 31.81
CA ALA A 786 37.93 1.05 30.98
C ALA A 786 37.50 0.71 29.55
N HIS A 787 37.86 1.60 28.61
CA HIS A 787 37.70 1.41 27.17
C HIS A 787 39.05 1.07 26.55
N ASP A 788 39.23 -0.17 26.10
CA ASP A 788 40.35 -0.50 25.22
C ASP A 788 39.90 -0.30 23.78
N ALA A 789 40.64 0.52 23.03
CA ALA A 789 40.46 0.59 21.59
C ALA A 789 40.58 -0.82 21.01
N HIS A 790 39.58 -1.23 20.22
CA HIS A 790 39.56 -2.55 19.62
C HIS A 790 39.86 -2.44 18.12
N PRO A 791 40.75 -3.28 17.57
CA PRO A 791 41.04 -3.25 16.14
C PRO A 791 39.78 -3.47 15.31
N PHE A 792 39.63 -2.69 14.26
CA PHE A 792 38.59 -2.87 13.26
C PHE A 792 39.14 -2.54 11.88
N SER A 793 38.45 -2.98 10.84
CA SER A 793 38.69 -2.52 9.47
C SER A 793 37.40 -1.96 8.88
N THR A 794 37.54 -1.18 7.81
CA THR A 794 36.39 -0.73 7.03
C THR A 794 36.36 -1.51 5.72
N ALA A 795 35.20 -2.03 5.37
CA ALA A 795 34.97 -2.76 4.13
C ALA A 795 33.71 -2.22 3.44
N GLN A 796 33.47 -2.71 2.23
CA GLN A 796 32.28 -2.41 1.46
C GLN A 796 31.76 -3.68 0.82
N ASP A 797 30.44 -3.86 0.87
CA ASP A 797 29.74 -4.88 0.13
C ASP A 797 28.63 -4.25 -0.73
N ARG A 798 27.76 -5.10 -1.27
CA ARG A 798 26.62 -4.67 -2.09
C ARG A 798 25.57 -3.85 -1.34
N PHE A 799 25.56 -3.89 -0.01
CA PHE A 799 24.58 -3.19 0.82
C PHE A 799 25.09 -1.83 1.33
N GLY A 800 26.42 -1.66 1.40
CA GLY A 800 27.04 -0.39 1.74
C GLY A 800 28.43 -0.56 2.35
N SER A 801 29.01 0.54 2.80
CA SER A 801 30.23 0.53 3.60
C SER A 801 29.91 0.10 5.03
N TYR A 802 30.80 -0.65 5.66
CA TYR A 802 30.63 -1.09 7.04
C TYR A 802 31.96 -1.19 7.78
N VAL A 803 31.87 -1.10 9.11
CA VAL A 803 32.93 -1.45 10.05
C VAL A 803 32.89 -2.96 10.28
N LEU A 804 34.03 -3.63 10.10
CA LEU A 804 34.22 -5.05 10.33
C LEU A 804 35.06 -5.26 11.59
N VAL A 805 34.53 -6.07 12.51
CA VAL A 805 35.22 -6.50 13.72
C VAL A 805 35.11 -8.02 13.82
N GLU A 806 36.24 -8.71 13.89
CA GLU A 806 36.33 -10.17 13.87
C GLU A 806 36.81 -10.70 15.23
N ASP A 807 36.50 -11.97 15.51
CA ASP A 807 36.93 -12.71 16.71
C ASP A 807 36.58 -12.00 18.04
N VAL A 808 35.38 -11.40 18.12
CA VAL A 808 34.94 -10.63 19.29
C VAL A 808 34.12 -11.48 20.25
N SER A 809 34.56 -11.51 21.51
CA SER A 809 33.83 -12.11 22.64
C SER A 809 33.57 -11.08 23.75
N GLY A 810 32.39 -11.09 24.35
CA GLY A 810 31.98 -10.19 25.43
C GLY A 810 31.19 -8.97 24.94
N ASN A 811 31.66 -7.78 25.29
CA ASN A 811 30.97 -6.52 25.03
C ASN A 811 31.75 -5.65 24.04
N LEU A 812 31.05 -5.06 23.09
CA LEU A 812 31.61 -4.18 22.07
C LEU A 812 30.80 -2.88 22.01
N VAL A 813 31.49 -1.76 21.92
CA VAL A 813 30.88 -0.45 21.71
C VAL A 813 31.38 0.12 20.39
N ILE A 814 30.44 0.58 19.57
CA ILE A 814 30.70 1.23 18.28
C ILE A 814 30.11 2.63 18.37
N SER A 815 30.95 3.64 18.19
CA SER A 815 30.57 5.06 18.28
C SER A 815 30.98 5.81 17.03
N TRP A 816 30.28 6.91 16.72
CA TRP A 816 30.61 7.83 15.62
C TRP A 816 29.93 9.20 15.80
#